data_AF-A0A1Y3U9X2-F1
#
_entry.id   AF-A0A1Y3U9X2-F1
#
_cell.length_a   1.000
_cell.length_b   1.000
_cell.length_c   1.000
_cell.angle_alpha   90.00
_cell.angle_beta   90.00
_cell.angle_gamma   90.00
#
_symmetry.space_group_name_H-M   'P 1'
#
loop_
_entity.id
_entity.type
_entity.pdbx_description
1 polymer ?
#
loop_
_entity_poly.entity_id
_entity_poly.type
_entity_poly.pdbx_seq_one_letter_code
_entity_poly.pdbx_strand_id
1 'polypeptide(L)'
;MKRKVLPCFMALSMTLTAVPNVAMAEEKQLQETEKTSIVENEALETESLEALVGESSTMLNGGAANGVVPYDANVAKVGDNYYTTLEDAIDNASSGDTVELLSAVEVANTLNIDTGIVLQGSEDAYITFTGASGKTLFDVTTNEQVTLKNVYGEAVNGRIMVLNASSPHVTFENCEFYAKERGISFTQNGIAENASLILDGTKIFCTQNVPKDGDFSKEAAIGDVRGISVFDVKNSEIVLRNNSELSGFGYSINVAGTNGGSAIVDNSGLVITIEDSLIRGWTSLNVWGSFAKYNIIDSYILGINNSTGEWDSFSAITFNGDIYDQFDGMHAYNNELYIKDSTITNYQKEGTLTTSGKIVLEELLRIDNGITKLTFGGDVNFIDTTNNLKQALDLSSMKEEGRVEFLRNNIVYEDGANVTCQSEKGLILYEAYVEGDDTLYLVDDMTVSEDIIIPKDTVIDAGQYKMILTAGYSITAYEDLSGIIQVPAGYRLAVSGNETDGFTYTAEKKSSGGSHSYDGYITVINPKNGTVSVSDDWADEDQKITLTITPDKGYVVDKIEIVDLEGDKIDAKKVEDEDNEYTFRMANCDVTVTVTFKEEGKTEDKEETNETEETDKTEETTTPETVAFSDVSESDWFYKGVSYVVENGMMNGVGENQFAPNAPLTREMLAVVLYNMEKQPESTGVNPFADVKADMWYTDAIVWANANGIVAGYDDSTFGLGDSITREQLAAILYRYAQMKGYDVTEKADLTGYADSAAISGYAVEAMQWANANGIVNGMTATTLAPQGTATRAQVATMLMSFCENVVTKAE
;
A
#
# COMPACT_ATOMS: atom_id res chain seq x y z
N MET A 1 -14.94 -12.50 -20.17
CA MET A 1 -15.80 -11.89 -19.14
C MET A 1 -16.09 -12.90 -18.03
N LYS A 2 -15.12 -13.12 -17.14
CA LYS A 2 -15.35 -13.46 -15.72
C LYS A 2 -15.11 -12.16 -14.91
N ARG A 3 -15.55 -12.11 -13.66
CA ARG A 3 -15.48 -10.92 -12.80
C ARG A 3 -14.34 -11.08 -11.79
N LYS A 4 -13.30 -10.26 -11.89
CA LYS A 4 -12.25 -10.19 -10.86
C LYS A 4 -12.85 -9.59 -9.59
N VAL A 5 -12.79 -10.32 -8.48
CA VAL A 5 -13.10 -9.86 -7.12
C VAL A 5 -11.81 -9.99 -6.32
N LEU A 6 -11.49 -9.02 -5.45
CA LEU A 6 -10.15 -8.90 -4.88
C LEU A 6 -9.70 -10.19 -4.15
N PRO A 7 -8.48 -10.70 -4.38
CA PRO A 7 -7.95 -11.86 -3.64
C PRO A 7 -8.00 -11.65 -2.12
N CYS A 8 -7.57 -10.46 -1.65
CA CYS A 8 -7.62 -10.10 -0.23
C CYS A 8 -9.07 -10.06 0.33
N PHE A 9 -10.08 -9.69 -0.47
CA PHE A 9 -11.48 -9.68 -0.02
C PHE A 9 -12.18 -11.04 -0.16
N MET A 10 -11.65 -11.98 -0.97
CA MET A 10 -12.13 -13.37 -0.94
C MET A 10 -11.71 -14.08 0.35
N ALA A 11 -10.47 -13.88 0.82
CA ALA A 11 -9.98 -14.45 2.08
C ALA A 11 -10.83 -14.03 3.30
N LEU A 12 -11.23 -12.75 3.37
CA LEU A 12 -12.14 -12.24 4.40
C LEU A 12 -13.56 -12.80 4.33
N SER A 13 -13.98 -13.39 3.20
CA SER A 13 -15.38 -13.80 2.97
C SER A 13 -15.75 -15.17 3.56
N MET A 14 -14.79 -15.99 4.01
CA MET A 14 -15.04 -17.38 4.47
C MET A 14 -15.50 -17.50 5.94
N THR A 15 -16.48 -16.69 6.36
CA THR A 15 -17.20 -16.94 7.64
C THR A 15 -18.72 -16.79 7.50
N LEU A 16 -19.39 -17.89 7.10
CA LEU A 16 -20.83 -18.17 7.26
C LEU A 16 -20.99 -19.69 7.02
N THR A 17 -21.67 -20.53 7.81
CA THR A 17 -22.56 -20.34 8.98
C THR A 17 -22.42 -21.50 9.98
N ALA A 18 -22.42 -21.24 11.31
CA ALA A 18 -22.89 -22.21 12.33
C ALA A 18 -23.09 -21.58 13.73
N VAL A 19 -24.34 -21.47 14.19
CA VAL A 19 -24.77 -21.11 15.58
C VAL A 19 -26.12 -21.83 15.78
N PRO A 20 -26.46 -22.54 16.91
CA PRO A 20 -26.16 -22.15 18.29
C PRO A 20 -25.81 -23.26 19.34
N ASN A 21 -25.48 -22.77 20.55
CA ASN A 21 -25.82 -23.27 21.91
C ASN A 21 -24.81 -24.02 22.82
N VAL A 22 -24.35 -23.28 23.84
CA VAL A 22 -24.45 -23.56 25.31
C VAL A 22 -23.56 -24.65 25.95
N ALA A 23 -22.57 -24.23 26.77
CA ALA A 23 -22.64 -24.30 28.25
C ALA A 23 -21.36 -23.84 29.04
N MET A 24 -21.49 -22.72 29.78
CA MET A 24 -21.13 -22.50 31.21
C MET A 24 -19.81 -22.99 31.89
N ALA A 25 -19.27 -22.09 32.74
CA ALA A 25 -18.54 -22.32 34.02
C ALA A 25 -17.03 -22.69 33.97
N GLU A 26 -16.17 -22.32 34.93
CA GLU A 26 -16.34 -21.52 36.17
C GLU A 26 -15.04 -20.78 36.62
N GLU A 27 -15.12 -19.96 37.68
CA GLU A 27 -14.06 -19.06 38.19
C GLU A 27 -12.84 -19.73 38.85
N LYS A 28 -11.74 -18.96 39.02
CA LYS A 28 -11.14 -18.82 40.36
C LYS A 28 -10.41 -17.50 40.63
N GLN A 29 -10.62 -16.94 41.83
CA GLN A 29 -10.04 -15.69 42.33
C GLN A 29 -8.84 -15.91 43.27
N LEU A 30 -8.05 -14.85 43.49
CA LEU A 30 -7.38 -14.40 44.73
C LEU A 30 -6.71 -13.03 44.39
N GLN A 31 -6.95 -11.86 45.03
CA GLN A 31 -6.82 -11.44 46.45
C GLN A 31 -5.39 -11.63 47.01
N GLU A 32 -4.75 -10.65 47.71
CA GLU A 32 -5.18 -9.33 48.21
C GLU A 32 -3.98 -8.42 48.63
N THR A 33 -4.17 -7.07 48.68
CA THR A 33 -3.51 -6.03 49.55
C THR A 33 -1.95 -5.92 49.64
N GLU A 34 -1.29 -4.87 50.19
CA GLU A 34 -1.69 -3.62 50.88
C GLU A 34 -0.71 -2.42 50.63
N LYS A 35 -0.90 -1.29 51.35
CA LYS A 35 -0.09 -0.03 51.38
C LYS A 35 1.15 -0.20 52.31
N THR A 36 2.06 0.75 52.63
CA THR A 36 2.21 2.24 52.61
C THR A 36 3.75 2.57 52.70
N SER A 37 4.39 3.71 53.06
CA SER A 37 4.08 5.10 53.52
C SER A 37 5.36 5.99 53.65
N ILE A 38 5.33 7.25 53.17
CA ILE A 38 6.11 8.45 53.66
C ILE A 38 7.65 8.37 53.39
N VAL A 39 8.48 9.41 53.13
CA VAL A 39 8.92 10.68 53.80
C VAL A 39 9.47 11.60 52.67
N GLU A 40 9.14 12.91 52.52
CA GLU A 40 9.70 14.12 53.19
C GLU A 40 11.27 14.28 53.07
N ASN A 41 11.89 15.47 52.91
CA ASN A 41 11.46 16.88 52.78
C ASN A 41 12.60 17.80 52.22
N GLU A 42 12.34 19.12 52.07
CA GLU A 42 13.27 20.28 51.90
C GLU A 42 14.07 20.50 50.58
N ALA A 43 14.42 21.74 50.13
CA ALA A 43 13.88 23.11 50.30
C ALA A 43 14.67 24.16 49.43
N LEU A 44 14.21 25.43 49.40
CA LEU A 44 14.92 26.70 49.06
C LEU A 44 15.19 27.03 47.55
N GLU A 45 15.05 28.27 47.03
CA GLU A 45 14.39 29.52 47.52
C GLU A 45 14.17 30.56 46.37
N THR A 46 13.12 31.41 46.49
CA THR A 46 12.90 32.79 45.90
C THR A 46 13.11 33.08 44.38
N GLU A 47 12.59 34.16 43.77
CA GLU A 47 11.88 35.36 44.27
C GLU A 47 10.74 35.87 43.32
N SER A 48 10.01 36.90 43.78
CA SER A 48 8.71 37.42 43.30
C SER A 48 8.70 38.29 42.02
N LEU A 49 7.51 38.46 41.41
CA LEU A 49 6.80 39.77 41.36
C LEU A 49 5.35 39.66 40.81
N GLU A 50 4.41 40.42 41.38
CA GLU A 50 2.99 40.49 40.96
C GLU A 50 2.58 41.88 40.42
N ALA A 51 1.61 41.85 39.50
CA ALA A 51 0.52 42.82 39.27
C ALA A 51 0.76 44.35 39.22
N LEU A 52 0.27 44.96 38.13
CA LEU A 52 -0.49 46.22 38.23
C LEU A 52 -1.58 46.30 37.14
N VAL A 53 -2.76 46.80 37.49
CA VAL A 53 -3.89 47.11 36.60
C VAL A 53 -4.27 48.57 36.81
N GLY A 54 -4.61 49.32 35.76
CA GLY A 54 -4.90 50.76 35.84
C GLY A 54 -5.85 51.26 34.74
N GLU A 55 -6.87 52.02 35.15
CA GLU A 55 -8.08 52.33 34.37
C GLU A 55 -7.95 53.46 33.32
N SER A 56 -8.76 53.32 32.26
CA SER A 56 -9.46 54.34 31.46
C SER A 56 -9.33 55.85 31.80
N SER A 57 -9.11 56.73 30.80
CA SER A 57 -10.12 57.72 30.31
C SER A 57 -9.58 58.98 29.58
N THR A 58 -10.06 59.18 28.33
CA THR A 58 -10.52 60.44 27.67
C THR A 58 -9.70 61.78 27.61
N MET A 59 -9.67 62.34 26.38
CA MET A 59 -9.76 63.77 25.96
C MET A 59 -8.52 64.57 25.49
N LEU A 60 -8.55 64.90 24.18
CA LEU A 60 -8.27 66.19 23.50
C LEU A 60 -7.08 67.09 23.94
N ASN A 61 -6.19 67.44 22.99
CA ASN A 61 -6.22 68.76 22.31
C ASN A 61 -5.24 68.83 21.10
N GLY A 62 -5.57 69.62 20.08
CA GLY A 62 -4.94 69.60 18.75
C GLY A 62 -3.60 70.35 18.55
N GLY A 63 -3.08 70.24 17.33
CA GLY A 63 -1.92 70.99 16.82
C GLY A 63 -1.41 70.41 15.49
N ALA A 64 -1.63 71.10 14.37
CA ALA A 64 -1.20 70.64 13.06
C ALA A 64 0.20 71.17 12.69
N ALA A 65 1.15 70.27 12.39
CA ALA A 65 2.43 70.61 11.74
C ALA A 65 3.02 69.41 10.99
N ASN A 66 3.15 69.55 9.66
CA ASN A 66 4.05 68.82 8.75
C ASN A 66 4.43 67.35 9.06
N GLY A 67 3.65 66.42 8.50
CA GLY A 67 4.17 65.74 7.31
C GLY A 67 4.98 64.45 7.47
N VAL A 68 4.88 63.74 8.59
CA VAL A 68 4.95 62.26 8.60
C VAL A 68 3.85 61.77 9.54
N VAL A 69 2.97 60.89 9.04
CA VAL A 69 2.04 60.10 9.86
C VAL A 69 2.68 58.72 10.01
N PRO A 70 2.70 58.09 11.20
CA PRO A 70 3.28 56.77 11.37
C PRO A 70 2.55 55.70 10.54
N TYR A 71 3.26 54.61 10.24
CA TYR A 71 2.80 53.50 9.39
C TYR A 71 1.81 52.57 10.11
N ASP A 72 1.67 52.73 11.42
CA ASP A 72 1.22 51.70 12.37
C ASP A 72 -0.30 51.76 12.65
N ALA A 73 -1.14 51.82 11.62
CA ALA A 73 -2.60 51.94 11.79
C ALA A 73 -3.49 51.26 10.73
N ASN A 74 -3.05 51.16 9.47
CA ASN A 74 -3.85 50.57 8.41
C ASN A 74 -3.49 49.09 8.22
N VAL A 75 -4.46 48.22 8.42
CA VAL A 75 -4.26 46.76 8.36
C VAL A 75 -4.67 46.15 7.03
N ALA A 76 -5.50 46.83 6.25
CA ALA A 76 -5.95 46.36 4.94
C ALA A 76 -6.08 47.52 3.92
N LYS A 77 -6.13 47.21 2.63
CA LYS A 77 -6.45 48.16 1.55
C LYS A 77 -7.29 47.55 0.44
N VAL A 78 -8.05 48.41 -0.25
CA VAL A 78 -8.80 48.11 -1.48
C VAL A 78 -8.44 49.17 -2.51
N GLY A 79 -7.60 48.78 -3.49
CA GLY A 79 -6.98 49.72 -4.42
C GLY A 79 -6.11 50.76 -3.69
N ASP A 80 -6.41 52.05 -3.88
CA ASP A 80 -5.76 53.18 -3.20
C ASP A 80 -6.38 53.52 -1.82
N ASN A 81 -7.49 52.87 -1.42
CA ASN A 81 -8.17 53.12 -0.14
C ASN A 81 -7.58 52.23 0.96
N TYR A 82 -7.22 52.80 2.11
CA TYR A 82 -6.66 52.09 3.25
C TYR A 82 -7.62 52.09 4.45
N TYR A 83 -7.63 50.98 5.20
CA TYR A 83 -8.59 50.71 6.27
C TYR A 83 -7.88 50.29 7.56
N THR A 84 -8.42 50.78 8.69
CA THR A 84 -7.89 50.48 10.04
C THR A 84 -8.42 49.17 10.63
N THR A 85 -9.39 48.52 9.98
CA THR A 85 -9.84 47.17 10.31
C THR A 85 -10.03 46.36 9.03
N LEU A 86 -10.06 45.03 9.14
CA LEU A 86 -10.40 44.14 8.02
C LEU A 86 -11.92 44.12 7.75
N GLU A 87 -12.74 44.36 8.77
CA GLU A 87 -14.21 44.47 8.68
C GLU A 87 -14.59 45.65 7.79
N ASP A 88 -14.07 46.86 8.05
CA ASP A 88 -14.28 48.05 7.21
C ASP A 88 -13.79 47.85 5.76
N ALA A 89 -12.74 47.07 5.55
CA ALA A 89 -12.17 46.84 4.21
C ALA A 89 -13.04 45.92 3.36
N ILE A 90 -13.63 44.89 3.96
CA ILE A 90 -14.58 43.97 3.31
C ILE A 90 -15.91 44.70 3.05
N ASP A 91 -16.45 45.40 4.05
CA ASP A 91 -17.72 46.16 3.97
C ASP A 91 -17.71 47.28 2.89
N ASN A 92 -16.53 47.69 2.40
CA ASN A 92 -16.37 48.72 1.36
C ASN A 92 -15.83 48.18 0.03
N ALA A 93 -15.59 46.87 -0.10
CA ALA A 93 -15.18 46.24 -1.35
C ALA A 93 -16.38 46.09 -2.31
N SER A 94 -16.11 46.11 -3.62
CA SER A 94 -17.09 45.81 -4.67
C SER A 94 -16.81 44.45 -5.32
N SER A 95 -17.81 43.90 -6.03
CA SER A 95 -17.66 42.67 -6.80
C SER A 95 -16.45 42.71 -7.74
N GLY A 96 -15.50 41.80 -7.52
CA GLY A 96 -14.24 41.68 -8.26
C GLY A 96 -13.05 42.48 -7.68
N ASP A 97 -13.22 43.22 -6.58
CA ASP A 97 -12.12 43.91 -5.91
C ASP A 97 -11.20 42.94 -5.15
N THR A 98 -9.94 43.37 -4.96
CA THR A 98 -8.98 42.70 -4.08
C THR A 98 -8.88 43.48 -2.76
N VAL A 99 -9.15 42.79 -1.65
CA VAL A 99 -8.85 43.21 -0.28
C VAL A 99 -7.45 42.70 0.07
N GLU A 100 -6.46 43.57 0.08
CA GLU A 100 -5.09 43.22 0.49
C GLU A 100 -4.94 43.41 2.00
N LEU A 101 -4.74 42.31 2.73
CA LEU A 101 -4.40 42.29 4.15
C LEU A 101 -2.89 42.55 4.30
N LEU A 102 -2.55 43.66 4.94
CA LEU A 102 -1.20 44.23 4.97
C LEU A 102 -0.37 43.78 6.17
N SER A 103 -1.03 43.39 7.26
CA SER A 103 -0.42 42.98 8.53
C SER A 103 -1.29 41.95 9.24
N ALA A 104 -0.76 41.33 10.30
CA ALA A 104 -1.58 40.57 11.24
C ALA A 104 -2.72 41.41 11.85
N VAL A 105 -3.85 40.75 12.16
CA VAL A 105 -5.07 41.34 12.74
C VAL A 105 -5.71 40.41 13.78
N GLU A 106 -6.27 41.00 14.83
CA GLU A 106 -7.20 40.31 15.72
C GLU A 106 -8.64 40.69 15.36
N VAL A 107 -9.55 39.71 15.28
CA VAL A 107 -10.95 39.91 14.88
C VAL A 107 -11.90 39.24 15.86
N ALA A 108 -12.74 40.02 16.55
CA ALA A 108 -13.74 39.50 17.48
C ALA A 108 -15.13 39.32 16.85
N ASN A 109 -15.40 40.02 15.74
CA ASN A 109 -16.63 39.94 14.95
C ASN A 109 -16.50 38.92 13.82
N THR A 110 -17.64 38.41 13.36
CA THR A 110 -17.72 37.63 12.11
C THR A 110 -17.62 38.58 10.92
N LEU A 111 -16.66 38.32 10.03
CA LEU A 111 -16.50 39.00 8.75
C LEU A 111 -17.53 38.45 7.76
N ASN A 112 -18.51 39.28 7.41
CA ASN A 112 -19.56 38.92 6.44
C ASN A 112 -19.05 39.23 5.03
N ILE A 113 -19.21 38.30 4.09
CA ILE A 113 -18.82 38.47 2.68
C ILE A 113 -20.07 38.31 1.83
N ASP A 114 -20.63 39.44 1.36
CA ASP A 114 -21.89 39.50 0.59
C ASP A 114 -21.70 39.86 -0.90
N THR A 115 -20.48 40.19 -1.32
CA THR A 115 -20.05 40.30 -2.73
C THR A 115 -18.76 39.52 -2.97
N GLY A 116 -18.50 39.12 -4.23
CA GLY A 116 -17.35 38.31 -4.60
C GLY A 116 -16.05 39.12 -4.59
N ILE A 117 -15.11 38.73 -3.74
CA ILE A 117 -13.84 39.45 -3.52
C ILE A 117 -12.64 38.50 -3.53
N VAL A 118 -11.45 39.05 -3.77
CA VAL A 118 -10.18 38.36 -3.49
C VAL A 118 -9.59 38.91 -2.19
N LEU A 119 -9.57 38.10 -1.13
CA LEU A 119 -8.85 38.42 0.11
C LEU A 119 -7.41 37.89 -0.01
N GLN A 120 -6.44 38.80 -0.16
CA GLN A 120 -5.04 38.50 -0.41
C GLN A 120 -4.18 38.84 0.82
N GLY A 121 -3.45 37.87 1.37
CA GLY A 121 -2.46 38.10 2.42
C GLY A 121 -1.12 38.61 1.89
N SER A 122 -0.45 39.47 2.68
CA SER A 122 0.99 39.76 2.59
C SER A 122 1.83 38.67 3.29
N GLU A 123 3.16 38.78 3.22
CA GLU A 123 4.11 37.84 3.85
C GLU A 123 3.95 37.75 5.39
N ASP A 124 3.55 38.86 6.04
CA ASP A 124 3.30 38.97 7.48
C ASP A 124 1.79 38.92 7.85
N ALA A 125 0.91 38.52 6.93
CA ALA A 125 -0.54 38.59 7.13
C ALA A 125 -1.11 37.36 7.86
N TYR A 126 -1.56 37.56 9.10
CA TYR A 126 -2.14 36.52 9.95
C TYR A 126 -3.44 36.99 10.63
N ILE A 127 -4.50 36.17 10.59
CA ILE A 127 -5.82 36.49 11.17
C ILE A 127 -6.06 35.68 12.44
N THR A 128 -6.05 36.31 13.61
CA THR A 128 -6.44 35.69 14.89
C THR A 128 -7.91 36.02 15.20
N PHE A 129 -8.80 35.04 15.09
CA PHE A 129 -10.23 35.21 15.43
C PHE A 129 -10.50 34.88 16.91
N THR A 130 -10.87 35.90 17.68
CA THR A 130 -11.12 35.84 19.14
C THR A 130 -12.61 35.88 19.51
N GLY A 131 -13.50 35.74 18.54
CA GLY A 131 -14.95 35.70 18.75
C GLY A 131 -15.41 34.55 19.68
N ALA A 132 -16.66 34.64 20.12
CA ALA A 132 -17.24 33.67 21.06
C ALA A 132 -17.39 32.26 20.45
N SER A 133 -17.35 31.23 21.30
CA SER A 133 -17.59 29.83 20.91
C SER A 133 -18.89 29.67 20.08
N GLY A 134 -18.85 28.82 19.06
CA GLY A 134 -19.94 28.66 18.09
C GLY A 134 -20.11 29.79 17.06
N LYS A 135 -19.28 30.84 17.07
CA LYS A 135 -19.18 31.82 15.97
C LYS A 135 -18.27 31.33 14.84
N THR A 136 -18.20 32.10 13.77
CA THR A 136 -17.32 31.88 12.61
C THR A 136 -16.50 33.14 12.34
N LEU A 137 -15.26 32.98 11.84
CA LEU A 137 -14.45 34.08 11.34
C LEU A 137 -15.08 34.65 10.06
N PHE A 138 -15.31 33.81 9.04
CA PHE A 138 -15.95 34.21 7.78
C PHE A 138 -17.39 33.69 7.66
N ASP A 139 -18.29 34.52 7.14
CA ASP A 139 -19.66 34.15 6.75
C ASP A 139 -19.94 34.61 5.32
N VAL A 140 -19.88 33.67 4.37
CA VAL A 140 -20.05 33.91 2.93
C VAL A 140 -21.54 33.80 2.59
N THR A 141 -22.17 34.94 2.33
CA THR A 141 -23.61 35.05 2.02
C THR A 141 -23.87 35.26 0.52
N THR A 142 -22.82 35.39 -0.29
CA THR A 142 -22.89 35.69 -1.72
C THR A 142 -22.85 34.45 -2.62
N ASN A 143 -23.51 34.55 -3.79
CA ASN A 143 -23.37 33.58 -4.89
C ASN A 143 -22.28 34.01 -5.90
N GLU A 144 -21.49 35.03 -5.59
CA GLU A 144 -20.34 35.45 -6.39
C GLU A 144 -19.06 34.71 -5.95
N GLN A 145 -18.03 34.64 -6.80
CA GLN A 145 -16.77 33.99 -6.46
C GLN A 145 -16.03 34.75 -5.35
N VAL A 146 -15.72 34.06 -4.25
CA VAL A 146 -14.84 34.55 -3.18
C VAL A 146 -13.54 33.75 -3.20
N THR A 147 -12.40 34.43 -3.24
CA THR A 147 -11.08 33.76 -3.22
C THR A 147 -10.24 34.26 -2.05
N LEU A 148 -9.77 33.36 -1.20
CA LEU A 148 -8.77 33.64 -0.17
C LEU A 148 -7.42 33.17 -0.71
N LYS A 149 -6.40 34.05 -0.70
CA LYS A 149 -5.09 33.77 -1.31
C LYS A 149 -3.93 34.17 -0.41
N ASN A 150 -3.04 33.22 -0.12
CA ASN A 150 -1.94 33.35 0.83
C ASN A 150 -2.42 33.90 2.20
N VAL A 151 -3.59 33.45 2.68
CA VAL A 151 -4.17 33.92 3.95
C VAL A 151 -3.90 32.90 5.04
N TYR A 152 -3.30 33.37 6.14
CA TYR A 152 -2.93 32.55 7.29
C TYR A 152 -3.75 32.96 8.52
N GLY A 153 -4.07 32.04 9.43
CA GLY A 153 -4.79 32.42 10.65
C GLY A 153 -5.24 31.30 11.59
N GLU A 154 -5.94 31.69 12.65
CA GLU A 154 -6.54 30.78 13.62
C GLU A 154 -7.96 31.21 14.06
N ALA A 155 -8.87 30.26 14.19
CA ALA A 155 -10.10 30.36 14.96
C ALA A 155 -9.83 29.90 16.41
N VAL A 156 -9.45 30.85 17.28
CA VAL A 156 -9.08 30.60 18.69
C VAL A 156 -10.25 29.95 19.44
N ASN A 157 -11.48 30.35 19.10
CA ASN A 157 -12.74 29.67 19.39
C ASN A 157 -13.57 29.63 18.10
N GLY A 158 -14.59 28.78 18.02
CA GLY A 158 -15.50 28.75 16.87
C GLY A 158 -14.91 28.18 15.58
N ARG A 159 -15.35 28.73 14.45
CA ARG A 159 -15.22 28.17 13.10
C ARG A 159 -14.42 29.07 12.15
N ILE A 160 -13.77 28.49 11.13
CA ILE A 160 -13.11 29.28 10.07
C ILE A 160 -14.15 29.93 9.16
N MET A 161 -15.03 29.13 8.53
CA MET A 161 -15.94 29.63 7.50
C MET A 161 -17.33 28.98 7.52
N VAL A 162 -18.32 29.78 7.16
CA VAL A 162 -19.72 29.39 6.93
C VAL A 162 -20.13 29.82 5.52
N LEU A 163 -20.83 28.95 4.79
CA LEU A 163 -21.32 29.20 3.43
C LEU A 163 -22.86 29.35 3.44
N ASN A 164 -23.36 30.54 3.77
CA ASN A 164 -24.79 30.90 3.92
C ASN A 164 -25.51 31.27 2.60
N ALA A 165 -24.81 31.24 1.47
CA ALA A 165 -25.39 31.50 0.16
C ALA A 165 -26.18 30.29 -0.41
N SER A 166 -26.88 30.50 -1.53
CA SER A 166 -27.67 29.44 -2.20
C SER A 166 -26.87 28.68 -3.27
N SER A 167 -25.85 29.32 -3.82
CA SER A 167 -24.85 28.77 -4.74
C SER A 167 -23.49 29.39 -4.38
N PRO A 168 -22.93 29.10 -3.19
CA PRO A 168 -21.66 29.68 -2.76
C PRO A 168 -20.50 29.15 -3.61
N HIS A 169 -19.59 30.04 -4.00
CA HIS A 169 -18.40 29.71 -4.77
C HIS A 169 -17.17 30.24 -4.05
N VAL A 170 -16.37 29.34 -3.46
CA VAL A 170 -15.20 29.71 -2.65
C VAL A 170 -13.96 28.94 -3.07
N THR A 171 -12.84 29.65 -3.19
CA THR A 171 -11.51 29.07 -3.45
C THR A 171 -10.52 29.55 -2.40
N PHE A 172 -9.70 28.65 -1.87
CA PHE A 172 -8.52 28.95 -1.06
C PHE A 172 -7.28 28.59 -1.88
N GLU A 173 -6.34 29.51 -2.01
CA GLU A 173 -5.06 29.33 -2.70
C GLU A 173 -3.89 29.58 -1.72
N ASN A 174 -3.10 28.55 -1.41
CA ASN A 174 -1.95 28.60 -0.50
C ASN A 174 -2.25 29.16 0.91
N CYS A 175 -3.43 28.85 1.46
CA CYS A 175 -3.86 29.33 2.78
C CYS A 175 -3.52 28.31 3.89
N GLU A 176 -3.35 28.76 5.14
CA GLU A 176 -3.22 27.86 6.31
C GLU A 176 -4.08 28.36 7.47
N PHE A 177 -4.99 27.52 7.95
CA PHE A 177 -5.91 27.89 9.04
C PHE A 177 -6.01 26.83 10.13
N TYR A 178 -5.85 27.27 11.37
CA TYR A 178 -6.08 26.47 12.58
C TYR A 178 -7.48 26.73 13.17
N ALA A 179 -8.14 25.72 13.74
CA ALA A 179 -9.44 25.89 14.39
C ALA A 179 -9.67 24.91 15.54
N LYS A 180 -10.17 25.42 16.67
CA LYS A 180 -10.43 24.58 17.85
C LYS A 180 -11.82 23.93 17.90
N GLU A 181 -12.78 24.40 17.11
CA GLU A 181 -14.09 23.74 16.98
C GLU A 181 -14.33 23.15 15.59
N ARG A 182 -14.39 23.94 14.51
CA ARG A 182 -14.69 23.44 13.16
C ARG A 182 -14.01 24.27 12.06
N GLY A 183 -13.83 23.67 10.88
CA GLY A 183 -13.22 24.34 9.73
C GLY A 183 -14.24 25.10 8.89
N ILE A 184 -14.68 24.47 7.80
CA ILE A 184 -15.66 25.02 6.86
C ILE A 184 -17.00 24.30 7.05
N SER A 185 -18.12 25.00 6.83
CA SER A 185 -19.42 24.33 6.74
C SER A 185 -20.35 24.98 5.72
N PHE A 186 -20.97 24.12 4.91
CA PHE A 186 -22.25 24.43 4.26
C PHE A 186 -23.33 24.63 5.32
N THR A 187 -24.43 25.29 4.96
CA THR A 187 -25.37 25.86 5.95
C THR A 187 -26.67 25.10 6.08
N GLN A 188 -27.41 25.49 7.12
CA GLN A 188 -28.43 24.66 7.76
C GLN A 188 -29.85 25.18 7.50
N ASN A 189 -29.99 26.17 6.60
CA ASN A 189 -31.21 26.96 6.39
C ASN A 189 -31.78 26.83 4.96
N GLY A 190 -31.29 25.87 4.17
CA GLY A 190 -31.70 25.64 2.78
C GLY A 190 -30.86 24.56 2.13
N ILE A 191 -31.10 24.30 0.84
CA ILE A 191 -30.25 23.46 -0.01
C ILE A 191 -29.26 24.39 -0.73
N ALA A 192 -27.97 24.04 -0.72
CA ALA A 192 -26.96 24.69 -1.55
C ALA A 192 -26.83 23.94 -2.88
N GLU A 193 -27.21 24.58 -3.99
CA GLU A 193 -27.18 23.96 -5.32
C GLU A 193 -26.14 24.61 -6.23
N ASN A 194 -25.35 23.80 -6.95
CA ASN A 194 -24.30 24.25 -7.88
C ASN A 194 -23.14 25.00 -7.20
N ALA A 195 -22.91 24.74 -5.91
CA ALA A 195 -21.83 25.35 -5.15
C ALA A 195 -20.44 24.83 -5.57
N SER A 196 -19.39 25.60 -5.29
CA SER A 196 -18.02 25.12 -5.38
C SER A 196 -17.21 25.49 -4.13
N LEU A 197 -16.44 24.53 -3.62
CA LEU A 197 -15.43 24.74 -2.57
C LEU A 197 -14.11 24.12 -3.00
N ILE A 198 -13.11 24.94 -3.30
CA ILE A 198 -11.80 24.49 -3.78
C ILE A 198 -10.74 24.85 -2.73
N LEU A 199 -9.97 23.87 -2.28
CA LEU A 199 -8.74 24.02 -1.51
C LEU A 199 -7.57 23.68 -2.43
N ASP A 200 -6.70 24.66 -2.68
CA ASP A 200 -5.56 24.58 -3.59
C ASP A 200 -4.30 24.98 -2.80
N GLY A 201 -3.33 24.08 -2.65
CA GLY A 201 -2.16 24.28 -1.78
C GLY A 201 -2.50 24.63 -0.32
N THR A 202 -3.71 24.26 0.14
CA THR A 202 -4.31 24.85 1.34
C THR A 202 -4.41 23.86 2.49
N LYS A 203 -4.07 24.32 3.69
CA LYS A 203 -4.01 23.54 4.91
C LYS A 203 -5.06 24.00 5.94
N ILE A 204 -5.83 23.07 6.48
CA ILE A 204 -6.88 23.31 7.47
C ILE A 204 -6.75 22.32 8.63
N PHE A 205 -6.52 22.84 9.83
CA PHE A 205 -6.22 22.06 11.04
C PHE A 205 -7.30 22.24 12.11
N CYS A 206 -8.31 21.37 12.09
CA CYS A 206 -9.40 21.36 13.07
C CYS A 206 -9.08 20.36 14.19
N THR A 207 -8.42 20.85 15.24
CA THR A 207 -7.88 20.05 16.35
C THR A 207 -7.69 20.89 17.62
N GLN A 208 -7.71 20.25 18.79
CA GLN A 208 -7.37 20.89 20.07
C GLN A 208 -5.85 21.00 20.29
N ASN A 209 -5.07 20.11 19.66
CA ASN A 209 -3.61 20.09 19.71
C ASN A 209 -3.08 20.03 18.27
N VAL A 210 -2.26 21.00 17.86
CA VAL A 210 -1.55 20.90 16.58
C VAL A 210 -0.58 19.71 16.68
N PRO A 211 -0.64 18.73 15.76
CA PRO A 211 0.25 17.57 15.80
C PRO A 211 1.67 17.98 15.44
N LYS A 212 2.61 17.06 15.66
CA LYS A 212 3.84 17.03 14.85
C LYS A 212 3.69 15.87 13.88
N ASP A 213 4.25 16.00 12.69
CA ASP A 213 4.20 14.95 11.68
C ASP A 213 4.76 13.64 12.27
N GLY A 214 3.94 12.58 12.27
CA GLY A 214 4.24 11.28 12.89
C GLY A 214 3.91 11.13 14.39
N ASP A 215 3.55 12.19 15.12
CA ASP A 215 3.15 12.13 16.54
C ASP A 215 1.65 12.46 16.72
N PHE A 216 0.81 11.54 16.28
CA PHE A 216 -0.65 11.60 16.46
C PHE A 216 -1.09 11.28 17.89
N SER A 217 -0.18 10.86 18.79
CA SER A 217 -0.48 10.32 20.13
C SER A 217 -1.15 11.30 21.10
N LYS A 218 -1.23 12.58 20.72
CA LYS A 218 -1.81 13.70 21.48
C LYS A 218 -3.06 14.31 20.85
N GLU A 219 -3.46 13.85 19.67
CA GLU A 219 -4.79 14.12 19.14
C GLU A 219 -5.84 13.31 19.94
N ALA A 220 -7.07 13.80 20.11
CA ALA A 220 -8.05 13.14 20.98
C ALA A 220 -9.52 13.44 20.64
N ALA A 221 -10.38 12.41 20.78
CA ALA A 221 -11.81 12.44 20.45
C ALA A 221 -12.65 13.21 21.47
N ILE A 222 -12.48 14.53 21.57
CA ILE A 222 -13.18 15.38 22.54
C ILE A 222 -14.10 16.37 21.79
N GLY A 223 -15.23 15.84 21.30
CA GLY A 223 -16.33 16.63 20.74
C GLY A 223 -16.44 16.60 19.20
N ASP A 224 -17.44 17.33 18.69
CA ASP A 224 -17.84 17.34 17.28
C ASP A 224 -16.94 18.23 16.40
N VAL A 225 -15.65 17.91 16.39
CA VAL A 225 -14.62 18.67 15.66
C VAL A 225 -14.55 18.20 14.20
N ARG A 226 -14.88 19.07 13.26
CA ARG A 226 -15.00 18.72 11.82
C ARG A 226 -14.20 19.65 10.93
N GLY A 227 -13.51 19.10 9.94
CA GLY A 227 -12.79 19.85 8.89
C GLY A 227 -13.76 20.56 7.95
N ILE A 228 -14.37 19.81 7.02
CA ILE A 228 -15.46 20.27 6.15
C ILE A 228 -16.76 19.56 6.57
N SER A 229 -17.80 20.34 6.85
CA SER A 229 -19.16 19.81 7.09
C SER A 229 -20.07 20.12 5.90
N VAL A 230 -20.50 19.08 5.21
CA VAL A 230 -21.38 19.14 4.03
C VAL A 230 -22.79 18.74 4.48
N PHE A 231 -23.72 19.69 4.40
CA PHE A 231 -25.13 19.53 4.75
C PHE A 231 -25.97 20.05 3.57
N ASP A 232 -26.97 19.29 3.14
CA ASP A 232 -27.98 19.74 2.16
C ASP A 232 -27.40 20.32 0.85
N VAL A 233 -26.41 19.65 0.24
CA VAL A 233 -25.69 20.13 -0.97
C VAL A 233 -25.98 19.27 -2.21
N LYS A 234 -26.25 19.89 -3.38
CA LYS A 234 -26.55 19.19 -4.67
C LYS A 234 -25.89 19.82 -5.90
N ASN A 235 -25.56 19.00 -6.90
CA ASN A 235 -24.94 19.44 -8.17
C ASN A 235 -23.65 20.26 -7.99
N SER A 236 -22.95 20.07 -6.87
CA SER A 236 -21.85 20.93 -6.39
C SER A 236 -20.52 20.18 -6.42
N GLU A 237 -19.41 20.93 -6.37
CA GLU A 237 -18.07 20.38 -6.27
C GLU A 237 -17.37 20.75 -4.96
N ILE A 238 -16.61 19.81 -4.41
CA ILE A 238 -15.63 20.05 -3.33
C ILE A 238 -14.31 19.44 -3.81
N VAL A 239 -13.25 20.24 -3.90
CA VAL A 239 -11.96 19.82 -4.45
C VAL A 239 -10.84 20.15 -3.46
N LEU A 240 -10.00 19.18 -3.16
CA LEU A 240 -8.70 19.36 -2.50
C LEU A 240 -7.61 19.01 -3.52
N ARG A 241 -6.63 19.89 -3.75
CA ARG A 241 -5.52 19.65 -4.69
C ARG A 241 -4.20 20.34 -4.34
N ASN A 242 -3.13 19.94 -5.05
CA ASN A 242 -1.80 20.55 -5.01
C ASN A 242 -1.16 20.56 -3.61
N ASN A 243 -1.02 19.39 -2.98
CA ASN A 243 -0.58 19.18 -1.60
C ASN A 243 -1.45 19.93 -0.56
N SER A 244 -2.78 19.84 -0.71
CA SER A 244 -3.72 20.34 0.30
C SER A 244 -3.85 19.38 1.48
N GLU A 245 -4.06 19.92 2.69
CA GLU A 245 -4.08 19.15 3.93
C GLU A 245 -5.33 19.47 4.76
N LEU A 246 -6.14 18.45 5.10
CA LEU A 246 -7.36 18.64 5.89
C LEU A 246 -7.39 17.71 7.11
N SER A 247 -7.10 18.28 8.27
CA SER A 247 -7.24 17.60 9.56
C SER A 247 -8.56 17.98 10.22
N GLY A 248 -9.34 17.00 10.69
CA GLY A 248 -10.55 17.22 11.47
C GLY A 248 -10.80 16.09 12.43
N PHE A 249 -10.52 16.28 13.72
CA PHE A 249 -10.32 15.12 14.59
C PHE A 249 -11.56 14.23 14.76
N GLY A 250 -12.78 14.78 14.80
CA GLY A 250 -13.98 13.95 14.66
C GLY A 250 -14.08 13.42 13.23
N TYR A 251 -14.24 14.35 12.28
CA TYR A 251 -14.33 14.02 10.85
C TYR A 251 -13.59 15.05 9.97
N SER A 252 -12.74 14.62 9.05
CA SER A 252 -12.05 15.54 8.12
C SER A 252 -13.04 16.06 7.07
N ILE A 253 -13.74 15.16 6.39
CA ILE A 253 -14.89 15.47 5.53
C ILE A 253 -16.09 14.68 6.06
N ASN A 254 -17.15 15.41 6.42
CA ASN A 254 -18.41 14.84 6.89
C ASN A 254 -19.54 15.25 5.94
N VAL A 255 -20.06 14.29 5.17
CA VAL A 255 -21.29 14.47 4.36
C VAL A 255 -22.46 13.90 5.16
N ALA A 256 -23.35 14.76 5.66
CA ALA A 256 -24.43 14.37 6.55
C ALA A 256 -25.77 15.05 6.26
N GLY A 257 -26.81 14.53 6.92
CA GLY A 257 -28.17 15.06 6.86
C GLY A 257 -28.35 16.44 7.47
N THR A 258 -29.57 16.98 7.35
CA THR A 258 -29.99 18.27 7.94
C THR A 258 -29.58 18.39 9.42
N ASN A 259 -29.20 19.60 9.88
CA ASN A 259 -28.85 19.80 11.29
C ASN A 259 -30.03 19.54 12.24
N GLY A 260 -30.05 18.34 12.84
CA GLY A 260 -31.08 17.93 13.81
C GLY A 260 -32.34 17.30 13.20
N GLY A 261 -32.33 16.87 11.93
CA GLY A 261 -33.45 16.19 11.28
C GLY A 261 -33.14 14.76 10.86
N SER A 262 -34.09 13.85 11.08
CA SER A 262 -34.00 12.42 10.78
C SER A 262 -34.22 12.12 9.29
N ALA A 263 -33.27 12.51 8.44
CA ALA A 263 -33.38 12.35 6.99
C ALA A 263 -32.04 12.05 6.32
N ILE A 264 -31.99 10.98 5.50
CA ILE A 264 -30.98 10.83 4.44
C ILE A 264 -31.05 12.08 3.57
N VAL A 265 -29.91 12.74 3.35
CA VAL A 265 -29.84 13.82 2.38
C VAL A 265 -29.53 13.26 1.00
N ASP A 266 -30.40 13.63 0.06
CA ASP A 266 -30.19 13.54 -1.37
C ASP A 266 -29.09 14.54 -1.75
N ASN A 267 -27.88 14.03 -1.98
CA ASN A 267 -26.74 14.80 -2.47
C ASN A 267 -26.53 14.60 -3.99
N SER A 268 -27.62 14.39 -4.75
CA SER A 268 -27.55 14.17 -6.20
C SER A 268 -26.63 15.17 -6.91
N GLY A 269 -25.64 14.64 -7.60
CA GLY A 269 -24.68 15.43 -8.38
C GLY A 269 -23.59 16.14 -7.56
N LEU A 270 -23.51 15.92 -6.24
CA LEU A 270 -22.33 16.28 -5.46
C LEU A 270 -21.13 15.45 -5.93
N VAL A 271 -20.00 16.11 -6.20
CA VAL A 271 -18.71 15.47 -6.46
C VAL A 271 -17.71 15.99 -5.42
N ILE A 272 -17.09 15.08 -4.68
CA ILE A 272 -15.93 15.37 -3.83
C ILE A 272 -14.70 14.74 -4.49
N THR A 273 -13.67 15.55 -4.74
CA THR A 273 -12.39 15.11 -5.30
C THR A 273 -11.28 15.47 -4.33
N ILE A 274 -10.46 14.47 -3.99
CA ILE A 274 -9.23 14.60 -3.24
C ILE A 274 -8.13 14.16 -4.20
N GLU A 275 -7.30 15.10 -4.64
CA GLU A 275 -6.25 14.95 -5.66
C GLU A 275 -4.93 15.42 -5.02
N ASP A 276 -3.81 14.70 -5.12
CA ASP A 276 -2.50 15.14 -4.55
C ASP A 276 -2.64 15.75 -3.13
N SER A 277 -3.32 15.06 -2.20
CA SER A 277 -3.76 15.67 -0.93
C SER A 277 -3.80 14.69 0.25
N LEU A 278 -3.68 15.22 1.46
CA LEU A 278 -3.72 14.49 2.73
C LEU A 278 -4.98 14.86 3.53
N ILE A 279 -5.77 13.86 3.95
CA ILE A 279 -6.80 14.07 4.99
C ILE A 279 -6.57 13.14 6.20
N ARG A 280 -6.75 13.68 7.42
CA ARG A 280 -6.64 12.90 8.66
C ARG A 280 -7.68 13.24 9.73
N GLY A 281 -8.15 12.24 10.47
CA GLY A 281 -9.17 12.39 11.52
C GLY A 281 -9.65 11.03 12.05
N TRP A 282 -10.52 11.00 13.06
CA TRP A 282 -11.04 9.75 13.62
C TRP A 282 -11.88 8.96 12.61
N THR A 283 -12.72 9.62 11.80
CA THR A 283 -13.08 9.09 10.48
C THR A 283 -12.81 10.17 9.43
N SER A 284 -11.82 9.93 8.56
CA SER A 284 -11.38 10.91 7.59
C SER A 284 -12.47 11.29 6.59
N LEU A 285 -13.17 10.31 6.03
CA LEU A 285 -14.33 10.53 5.15
C LEU A 285 -15.56 9.83 5.72
N ASN A 286 -16.49 10.60 6.30
CA ASN A 286 -17.73 10.11 6.91
C ASN A 286 -18.95 10.47 6.04
N VAL A 287 -19.61 9.46 5.45
CA VAL A 287 -20.70 9.65 4.47
C VAL A 287 -22.02 9.05 4.95
N TRP A 288 -23.02 9.92 5.11
CA TRP A 288 -24.44 9.58 5.30
C TRP A 288 -25.30 10.06 4.10
N GLY A 289 -24.67 10.73 3.13
CA GLY A 289 -25.29 11.22 1.90
C GLY A 289 -25.57 10.13 0.88
N SER A 290 -26.38 10.46 -0.13
CA SER A 290 -26.74 9.55 -1.24
C SER A 290 -26.62 10.25 -2.59
N PHE A 291 -26.40 9.47 -3.66
CA PHE A 291 -26.26 9.93 -5.05
C PHE A 291 -25.04 10.86 -5.33
N ALA A 292 -24.00 10.80 -4.51
CA ALA A 292 -22.77 11.58 -4.65
C ALA A 292 -21.61 10.74 -5.20
N LYS A 293 -20.60 11.42 -5.78
CA LYS A 293 -19.35 10.81 -6.26
C LYS A 293 -18.17 11.25 -5.40
N TYR A 294 -17.27 10.31 -5.12
CA TYR A 294 -16.08 10.52 -4.29
C TYR A 294 -14.88 10.02 -5.09
N ASN A 295 -13.95 10.92 -5.43
CA ASN A 295 -12.71 10.59 -6.12
C ASN A 295 -11.53 10.81 -5.17
N ILE A 296 -10.63 9.85 -5.10
CA ILE A 296 -9.39 9.90 -4.31
C ILE A 296 -8.26 9.52 -5.26
N ILE A 297 -7.37 10.47 -5.56
CA ILE A 297 -6.39 10.39 -6.65
C ILE A 297 -5.05 10.92 -6.13
N ASP A 298 -3.94 10.20 -6.32
CA ASP A 298 -2.59 10.62 -5.86
C ASP A 298 -2.53 11.02 -4.35
N SER A 299 -3.40 10.44 -3.51
CA SER A 299 -3.77 11.01 -2.21
C SER A 299 -3.60 10.05 -1.02
N TYR A 300 -3.54 10.62 0.18
CA TYR A 300 -3.33 9.89 1.44
C TYR A 300 -4.49 10.11 2.42
N ILE A 301 -5.12 9.02 2.86
CA ILE A 301 -6.30 9.04 3.74
C ILE A 301 -5.96 8.30 5.03
N LEU A 302 -5.96 9.02 6.17
CA LEU A 302 -5.54 8.48 7.47
C LEU A 302 -6.69 8.53 8.50
N GLY A 303 -7.10 7.37 9.01
CA GLY A 303 -7.90 7.26 10.24
C GLY A 303 -7.00 7.38 11.48
N ILE A 304 -7.43 8.07 12.54
CA ILE A 304 -6.65 8.22 13.78
C ILE A 304 -7.48 7.87 15.02
N ASN A 305 -7.16 6.76 15.67
CA ASN A 305 -7.81 6.29 16.89
C ASN A 305 -6.94 6.48 18.15
N ASN A 306 -7.33 7.49 18.95
CA ASN A 306 -6.79 7.79 20.27
C ASN A 306 -7.87 7.69 21.38
N SER A 307 -9.02 7.02 21.10
CA SER A 307 -10.23 7.15 21.92
C SER A 307 -10.44 5.97 22.88
N THR A 308 -10.49 6.24 24.19
CA THR A 308 -10.85 5.24 25.23
C THR A 308 -12.37 5.17 25.48
N GLY A 309 -13.18 5.41 24.44
CA GLY A 309 -14.63 5.57 24.53
C GLY A 309 -15.42 4.26 24.66
N GLU A 310 -16.75 4.34 24.70
CA GLU A 310 -17.65 3.18 24.75
C GLU A 310 -18.00 2.60 23.37
N TRP A 311 -17.51 3.20 22.28
CA TRP A 311 -17.86 2.83 20.90
C TRP A 311 -16.87 1.78 20.36
N ASP A 312 -17.40 0.61 19.97
CA ASP A 312 -16.61 -0.60 19.68
C ASP A 312 -15.96 -0.63 18.27
N SER A 313 -16.16 0.37 17.40
CA SER A 313 -15.65 0.37 16.01
C SER A 313 -15.25 1.76 15.50
N PHE A 314 -14.27 1.79 14.60
CA PHE A 314 -13.69 2.99 13.99
C PHE A 314 -13.30 2.68 12.53
N SER A 315 -13.39 3.67 11.63
CA SER A 315 -12.86 3.50 10.27
C SER A 315 -12.27 4.76 9.64
N ALA A 316 -11.31 4.62 8.72
CA ALA A 316 -10.73 5.75 7.97
C ALA A 316 -11.71 6.33 6.93
N ILE A 317 -12.46 5.48 6.22
CA ILE A 317 -13.55 5.87 5.30
C ILE A 317 -14.82 5.10 5.66
N THR A 318 -15.92 5.81 5.97
CA THR A 318 -17.22 5.22 6.30
C THR A 318 -18.31 5.64 5.31
N PHE A 319 -19.01 4.66 4.71
CA PHE A 319 -20.32 4.84 4.08
C PHE A 319 -21.39 4.16 4.96
N ASN A 320 -22.16 5.00 5.67
CA ASN A 320 -22.95 4.58 6.83
C ASN A 320 -24.30 3.95 6.46
N GLY A 321 -24.67 2.91 7.20
CA GLY A 321 -26.04 2.42 7.33
C GLY A 321 -26.73 3.05 8.54
N ASP A 322 -27.87 2.49 8.95
CA ASP A 322 -28.49 2.87 10.24
C ASP A 322 -27.87 2.06 11.40
N ILE A 323 -26.55 2.11 11.52
CA ILE A 323 -25.76 1.27 12.44
C ILE A 323 -26.11 1.50 13.92
N TYR A 324 -26.77 2.61 14.23
CA TYR A 324 -27.15 3.00 15.59
C TYR A 324 -28.68 3.04 15.84
N ASP A 325 -29.52 2.61 14.90
CA ASP A 325 -30.99 2.75 14.97
C ASP A 325 -31.44 4.20 15.28
N GLN A 326 -30.68 5.17 14.76
CA GLN A 326 -30.87 6.61 15.03
C GLN A 326 -31.83 7.26 14.03
N PHE A 327 -32.07 6.64 12.87
CA PHE A 327 -32.71 7.29 11.73
C PHE A 327 -33.85 6.51 11.05
N ASP A 328 -34.43 5.49 11.72
CA ASP A 328 -35.61 4.72 11.27
C ASP A 328 -35.42 3.99 9.92
N GLY A 329 -34.33 3.23 9.82
CA GLY A 329 -34.01 2.40 8.64
C GLY A 329 -33.38 3.20 7.49
N MET A 330 -32.69 4.29 7.81
CA MET A 330 -32.11 5.20 6.83
C MET A 330 -30.63 4.93 6.56
N HIS A 331 -30.24 4.95 5.29
CA HIS A 331 -28.92 4.51 4.84
C HIS A 331 -28.39 5.47 3.77
N ALA A 332 -27.06 5.61 3.67
CA ALA A 332 -26.47 6.05 2.42
C ALA A 332 -26.83 5.05 1.30
N TYR A 333 -27.02 5.52 0.06
CA TYR A 333 -27.16 4.65 -1.12
C TYR A 333 -26.80 5.38 -2.43
N ASN A 334 -26.58 4.60 -3.50
CA ASN A 334 -26.30 5.07 -4.86
C ASN A 334 -25.10 6.03 -5.01
N ASN A 335 -24.13 5.97 -4.11
CA ASN A 335 -22.87 6.70 -4.25
C ASN A 335 -21.88 5.94 -5.15
N GLU A 336 -20.91 6.64 -5.70
CA GLU A 336 -19.76 6.04 -6.41
C GLU A 336 -18.46 6.47 -5.73
N LEU A 337 -17.54 5.53 -5.51
CA LEU A 337 -16.20 5.76 -4.98
C LEU A 337 -15.16 5.35 -6.03
N TYR A 338 -14.25 6.24 -6.36
CA TYR A 338 -13.08 6.01 -7.21
C TYR A 338 -11.83 6.27 -6.37
N ILE A 339 -10.91 5.30 -6.34
CA ILE A 339 -9.62 5.42 -5.68
C ILE A 339 -8.54 5.09 -6.70
N LYS A 340 -7.53 5.95 -6.84
CA LYS A 340 -6.43 5.77 -7.78
C LYS A 340 -5.11 6.30 -7.22
N ASP A 341 -4.00 5.58 -7.42
CA ASP A 341 -2.64 6.02 -7.05
C ASP A 341 -2.55 6.54 -5.59
N SER A 342 -3.33 5.92 -4.68
CA SER A 342 -3.66 6.48 -3.36
C SER A 342 -3.50 5.47 -2.23
N THR A 343 -3.21 5.96 -1.03
CA THR A 343 -3.03 5.13 0.18
C THR A 343 -4.11 5.41 1.21
N ILE A 344 -4.75 4.34 1.71
CA ILE A 344 -5.74 4.36 2.78
C ILE A 344 -5.14 3.65 4.01
N THR A 345 -5.12 4.30 5.16
CA THR A 345 -4.42 3.79 6.35
C THR A 345 -5.09 4.23 7.67
N ASN A 346 -4.71 3.59 8.78
CA ASN A 346 -5.09 3.93 10.14
C ASN A 346 -3.87 4.17 11.05
N TYR A 347 -4.12 4.77 12.21
CA TYR A 347 -3.22 4.79 13.35
C TYR A 347 -4.03 4.49 14.62
N GLN A 348 -3.67 3.42 15.34
CA GLN A 348 -4.17 3.19 16.70
C GLN A 348 -3.06 3.43 17.72
N LYS A 349 -3.39 4.16 18.80
CA LYS A 349 -2.50 4.29 19.95
C LYS A 349 -2.45 2.99 20.76
N GLU A 350 -1.26 2.49 21.03
CA GLU A 350 -1.03 1.27 21.84
C GLU A 350 -1.79 1.34 23.18
N GLY A 351 -2.49 0.24 23.51
CA GLY A 351 -3.29 0.14 24.74
C GLY A 351 -4.66 0.82 24.68
N THR A 352 -5.09 1.31 23.50
CA THR A 352 -6.47 1.78 23.30
C THR A 352 -7.46 0.63 23.48
N LEU A 353 -8.34 0.76 24.46
CA LEU A 353 -9.42 -0.19 24.76
C LEU A 353 -10.72 0.59 24.97
N THR A 354 -11.86 -0.03 24.66
CA THR A 354 -13.16 0.56 25.02
C THR A 354 -13.35 0.54 26.53
N THR A 355 -14.26 1.35 27.05
CA THR A 355 -14.55 1.40 28.50
C THR A 355 -15.03 0.05 29.07
N SER A 356 -15.43 -0.89 28.22
CA SER A 356 -15.76 -2.29 28.58
C SER A 356 -14.56 -3.26 28.61
N GLY A 357 -13.36 -2.79 28.27
CA GLY A 357 -12.12 -3.58 28.23
C GLY A 357 -11.89 -4.36 26.93
N LYS A 358 -12.65 -4.09 25.86
CA LYS A 358 -12.43 -4.69 24.53
C LYS A 358 -11.38 -3.92 23.74
N ILE A 359 -10.73 -4.60 22.81
CA ILE A 359 -10.02 -3.98 21.69
C ILE A 359 -11.05 -3.26 20.80
N VAL A 360 -10.72 -2.06 20.30
CA VAL A 360 -11.56 -1.35 19.32
C VAL A 360 -11.38 -2.01 17.95
N LEU A 361 -12.47 -2.28 17.23
CA LEU A 361 -12.43 -2.80 15.87
C LEU A 361 -12.03 -1.69 14.90
N GLU A 362 -11.12 -2.00 13.96
CA GLU A 362 -10.50 -0.99 13.08
C GLU A 362 -10.61 -1.38 11.61
N GLU A 363 -11.17 -0.47 10.83
CA GLU A 363 -11.56 -0.70 9.45
C GLU A 363 -10.92 0.38 8.55
N LEU A 364 -10.28 0.02 7.44
CA LEU A 364 -9.74 1.03 6.51
C LEU A 364 -10.86 1.59 5.63
N LEU A 365 -11.80 0.73 5.25
CA LEU A 365 -13.00 1.07 4.49
C LEU A 365 -14.21 0.34 5.10
N ARG A 366 -15.18 1.09 5.63
CA ARG A 366 -16.49 0.59 6.06
C ARG A 366 -17.54 0.91 5.00
N ILE A 367 -18.23 -0.11 4.49
CA ILE A 367 -19.35 0.04 3.56
C ILE A 367 -20.55 -0.72 4.14
N ASP A 368 -21.22 -0.10 5.12
CA ASP A 368 -22.43 -0.67 5.71
C ASP A 368 -23.56 -0.78 4.67
N ASN A 369 -23.62 0.25 3.84
CA ASN A 369 -24.45 0.42 2.65
C ASN A 369 -23.77 1.49 1.80
N GLY A 370 -24.49 2.18 0.90
CA GLY A 370 -23.98 3.44 0.35
C GLY A 370 -23.47 3.39 -1.07
N ILE A 371 -22.65 2.40 -1.42
CA ILE A 371 -21.91 2.42 -2.69
C ILE A 371 -22.56 1.51 -3.75
N THR A 372 -22.85 2.07 -4.92
CA THR A 372 -23.26 1.31 -6.13
C THR A 372 -22.11 1.02 -7.09
N LYS A 373 -20.97 1.72 -6.98
CA LYS A 373 -19.75 1.42 -7.73
C LYS A 373 -18.51 1.80 -6.93
N LEU A 374 -17.63 0.83 -6.69
CA LEU A 374 -16.26 1.05 -6.21
C LEU A 374 -15.32 0.82 -7.38
N THR A 375 -14.45 1.79 -7.68
CA THR A 375 -13.55 1.73 -8.84
C THR A 375 -12.12 1.95 -8.39
N PHE A 376 -11.20 1.10 -8.86
CA PHE A 376 -9.77 1.21 -8.61
C PHE A 376 -9.02 1.48 -9.92
N GLY A 377 -8.05 2.41 -9.90
CA GLY A 377 -7.12 2.67 -11.00
C GLY A 377 -5.68 2.81 -10.46
N GLY A 378 -4.65 2.54 -11.27
CA GLY A 378 -3.26 2.68 -10.83
C GLY A 378 -2.92 1.88 -9.56
N ASP A 379 -2.02 2.37 -8.72
CA ASP A 379 -1.57 1.69 -7.49
C ASP A 379 -2.36 2.15 -6.24
N VAL A 380 -3.25 1.29 -5.71
CA VAL A 380 -4.02 1.59 -4.50
C VAL A 380 -3.57 0.74 -3.33
N ASN A 381 -3.17 1.37 -2.22
CA ASN A 381 -2.58 0.70 -1.08
C ASN A 381 -3.44 0.84 0.18
N PHE A 382 -3.88 -0.28 0.74
CA PHE A 382 -4.52 -0.34 2.04
C PHE A 382 -3.50 -0.78 3.08
N ILE A 383 -3.19 0.05 4.09
CA ILE A 383 -2.15 -0.22 5.09
C ILE A 383 -2.76 -0.19 6.49
N ASP A 384 -2.79 -1.33 7.19
CA ASP A 384 -3.32 -1.46 8.55
C ASP A 384 -2.18 -1.53 9.58
N THR A 385 -1.97 -0.43 10.29
CA THR A 385 -0.95 -0.34 11.35
C THR A 385 -1.26 -1.25 12.55
N THR A 386 -2.52 -1.65 12.76
CA THR A 386 -2.91 -2.53 13.88
C THR A 386 -2.58 -4.00 13.64
N ASN A 387 -2.32 -4.43 12.40
CA ASN A 387 -2.06 -5.82 12.00
C ASN A 387 -3.30 -6.74 12.16
N ASN A 388 -4.45 -6.23 11.74
CA ASN A 388 -5.79 -6.79 11.86
C ASN A 388 -6.50 -6.78 10.49
N LEU A 389 -5.79 -7.21 9.43
CA LEU A 389 -6.22 -7.19 8.02
C LEU A 389 -7.63 -7.75 7.76
N LYS A 390 -8.12 -8.64 8.63
CA LYS A 390 -9.48 -9.18 8.64
C LYS A 390 -10.59 -8.12 8.76
N GLN A 391 -10.26 -6.90 9.20
CA GLN A 391 -11.20 -5.79 9.36
C GLN A 391 -10.95 -4.64 8.38
N ALA A 392 -9.89 -4.69 7.57
CA ALA A 392 -9.53 -3.64 6.61
C ALA A 392 -10.68 -3.23 5.66
N LEU A 393 -11.60 -4.17 5.34
CA LEU A 393 -12.89 -3.88 4.72
C LEU A 393 -14.02 -4.47 5.57
N ASP A 394 -14.92 -3.63 6.09
CA ASP A 394 -16.19 -4.10 6.66
C ASP A 394 -17.36 -3.98 5.67
N LEU A 395 -18.05 -5.10 5.47
CA LEU A 395 -19.32 -5.23 4.74
C LEU A 395 -20.38 -5.98 5.59
N SER A 396 -20.20 -6.08 6.91
CA SER A 396 -20.93 -7.01 7.78
C SER A 396 -22.44 -6.71 7.85
N SER A 397 -22.81 -5.42 7.86
CA SER A 397 -24.21 -4.97 7.86
C SER A 397 -24.89 -5.06 6.48
N MET A 398 -24.14 -5.25 5.38
CA MET A 398 -24.72 -5.67 4.11
C MET A 398 -25.34 -7.06 4.25
N LYS A 399 -26.61 -7.19 3.84
CA LYS A 399 -27.28 -8.49 3.67
C LYS A 399 -26.47 -9.37 2.71
N GLU A 400 -26.31 -10.65 3.06
CA GLU A 400 -25.49 -11.63 2.35
C GLU A 400 -25.68 -11.62 0.81
N GLU A 401 -26.93 -11.69 0.34
CA GLU A 401 -27.27 -11.63 -1.09
C GLU A 401 -26.73 -10.35 -1.77
N GLY A 402 -26.91 -9.20 -1.12
CA GLY A 402 -26.44 -7.89 -1.62
C GLY A 402 -24.94 -7.71 -1.50
N ARG A 403 -24.29 -8.28 -0.47
CA ARG A 403 -22.84 -8.28 -0.28
C ARG A 403 -22.16 -9.05 -1.42
N VAL A 404 -22.66 -10.24 -1.72
CA VAL A 404 -22.17 -11.08 -2.83
C VAL A 404 -22.45 -10.43 -4.18
N GLU A 405 -23.56 -9.72 -4.35
CA GLU A 405 -23.82 -8.94 -5.56
C GLU A 405 -22.85 -7.76 -5.70
N PHE A 406 -22.66 -6.97 -4.65
CA PHE A 406 -21.75 -5.81 -4.63
C PHE A 406 -20.31 -6.22 -4.98
N LEU A 407 -19.76 -7.21 -4.27
CA LEU A 407 -18.41 -7.73 -4.50
C LEU A 407 -18.20 -8.20 -5.95
N ARG A 408 -19.19 -8.84 -6.57
CA ARG A 408 -19.09 -9.42 -7.93
C ARG A 408 -19.39 -8.44 -9.06
N ASN A 409 -20.26 -7.46 -8.84
CA ASN A 409 -20.84 -6.63 -9.90
C ASN A 409 -20.38 -5.18 -9.87
N ASN A 410 -20.09 -4.66 -8.67
CA ASN A 410 -19.98 -3.22 -8.42
C ASN A 410 -18.56 -2.77 -8.05
N ILE A 411 -17.64 -3.71 -7.77
CA ILE A 411 -16.21 -3.43 -7.76
C ILE A 411 -15.68 -3.51 -9.19
N VAL A 412 -14.93 -2.50 -9.62
CA VAL A 412 -14.37 -2.37 -10.97
C VAL A 412 -12.89 -2.00 -10.86
N TYR A 413 -12.06 -2.66 -11.67
CA TYR A 413 -10.65 -2.33 -11.84
C TYR A 413 -10.48 -1.73 -13.23
N GLU A 414 -9.78 -0.60 -13.32
CA GLU A 414 -9.31 -0.05 -14.59
C GLU A 414 -8.12 -0.89 -15.11
N ASP A 415 -7.75 -0.69 -16.37
CA ASP A 415 -6.61 -1.42 -16.94
C ASP A 415 -5.31 -0.99 -16.25
N GLY A 416 -4.43 -1.94 -15.94
CA GLY A 416 -3.24 -1.71 -15.11
C GLY A 416 -3.48 -1.43 -13.62
N ALA A 417 -4.73 -1.46 -13.12
CA ALA A 417 -5.00 -1.20 -11.70
C ALA A 417 -4.50 -2.33 -10.76
N ASN A 418 -3.71 -1.95 -9.77
CA ASN A 418 -3.13 -2.79 -8.73
C ASN A 418 -3.68 -2.37 -7.36
N VAL A 419 -4.04 -3.33 -6.50
CA VAL A 419 -4.62 -3.04 -5.18
C VAL A 419 -4.00 -3.94 -4.12
N THR A 420 -3.18 -3.36 -3.24
CA THR A 420 -2.50 -4.09 -2.16
C THR A 420 -3.20 -3.89 -0.81
N CYS A 421 -3.07 -4.87 0.08
CA CYS A 421 -3.53 -4.75 1.47
C CYS A 421 -2.45 -5.31 2.41
N GLN A 422 -1.87 -4.48 3.27
CA GLN A 422 -0.65 -4.74 4.03
C GLN A 422 -0.79 -4.30 5.48
N SER A 423 0.03 -4.83 6.37
CA SER A 423 0.09 -4.37 7.76
C SER A 423 1.47 -3.85 8.16
N GLU A 424 1.60 -3.18 9.31
CA GLU A 424 2.87 -2.58 9.76
C GLU A 424 4.03 -3.58 9.91
N LYS A 425 3.72 -4.87 10.14
CA LYS A 425 4.71 -5.96 10.20
C LYS A 425 4.94 -6.62 8.82
N GLY A 426 4.60 -5.93 7.74
CA GLY A 426 4.44 -6.49 6.39
C GLY A 426 3.03 -7.06 6.17
N LEU A 427 2.77 -7.62 4.99
CA LEU A 427 1.53 -8.36 4.72
C LEU A 427 1.44 -9.60 5.63
N ILE A 428 0.23 -9.99 6.04
CA ILE A 428 -0.09 -11.41 6.29
C ILE A 428 -0.97 -11.88 5.14
N LEU A 429 -0.32 -11.91 3.97
CA LEU A 429 -0.79 -12.31 2.64
C LEU A 429 0.43 -12.41 1.69
N TYR A 430 1.63 -12.69 2.23
CA TYR A 430 2.88 -12.77 1.45
C TYR A 430 2.99 -14.04 0.62
N GLU A 431 2.35 -15.12 1.06
CA GLU A 431 2.71 -16.46 0.60
C GLU A 431 2.03 -16.83 -0.73
N ALA A 432 1.03 -16.06 -1.20
CA ALA A 432 0.35 -16.31 -2.48
C ALA A 432 -0.35 -15.08 -3.14
N TYR A 433 -0.46 -15.07 -4.48
CA TYR A 433 -1.30 -14.15 -5.27
C TYR A 433 -2.24 -14.90 -6.23
N VAL A 434 -3.27 -14.25 -6.77
CA VAL A 434 -4.21 -14.87 -7.74
C VAL A 434 -4.16 -14.11 -9.07
N GLU A 435 -3.98 -14.83 -10.18
CA GLU A 435 -3.89 -14.24 -11.51
C GLU A 435 -5.23 -14.28 -12.30
N GLY A 436 -5.19 -14.00 -13.61
CA GLY A 436 -6.37 -13.66 -14.41
C GLY A 436 -7.32 -14.80 -14.78
N ASP A 437 -7.01 -16.01 -14.34
CA ASP A 437 -7.54 -17.31 -14.80
C ASP A 437 -8.18 -18.15 -13.68
N ASP A 438 -8.19 -17.62 -12.44
CA ASP A 438 -8.56 -18.27 -11.17
C ASP A 438 -7.44 -19.14 -10.53
N THR A 439 -6.17 -19.04 -11.00
CA THR A 439 -4.99 -19.71 -10.40
C THR A 439 -4.36 -18.92 -9.26
N LEU A 440 -4.04 -19.60 -8.15
CA LEU A 440 -3.35 -19.13 -6.95
C LEU A 440 -1.87 -19.53 -7.00
N TYR A 441 -0.98 -18.56 -7.17
CA TYR A 441 0.47 -18.73 -7.25
C TYR A 441 1.12 -18.53 -5.90
N LEU A 442 1.88 -19.51 -5.38
CA LEU A 442 2.70 -19.31 -4.18
C LEU A 442 3.97 -18.52 -4.51
N VAL A 443 4.38 -17.64 -3.60
CA VAL A 443 5.63 -16.85 -3.73
C VAL A 443 6.53 -16.88 -2.49
N ASP A 444 6.09 -17.56 -1.43
CA ASP A 444 6.94 -18.05 -0.33
C ASP A 444 6.33 -19.34 0.28
N ASP A 445 7.04 -20.02 1.17
CA ASP A 445 6.55 -21.22 1.87
C ASP A 445 5.36 -20.91 2.79
N MET A 446 4.16 -21.31 2.38
CA MET A 446 2.89 -20.96 3.04
C MET A 446 2.68 -21.69 4.38
N THR A 447 2.67 -20.97 5.51
CA THR A 447 2.43 -21.61 6.83
C THR A 447 0.94 -21.74 7.16
N VAL A 448 0.41 -22.95 7.06
CA VAL A 448 -1.01 -23.25 7.36
C VAL A 448 -1.18 -23.56 8.85
N SER A 449 -1.81 -22.62 9.57
CA SER A 449 -2.12 -22.74 11.01
C SER A 449 -3.61 -22.49 11.36
N GLU A 450 -4.50 -22.64 10.39
CA GLU A 450 -5.95 -22.78 10.60
C GLU A 450 -6.55 -23.73 9.55
N ASP A 451 -7.83 -24.10 9.66
CA ASP A 451 -8.50 -24.97 8.67
C ASP A 451 -8.83 -24.19 7.40
N ILE A 452 -8.25 -24.58 6.25
CA ILE A 452 -8.40 -23.87 4.96
C ILE A 452 -9.27 -24.69 4.00
N ILE A 453 -10.16 -24.02 3.25
CA ILE A 453 -10.88 -24.61 2.11
C ILE A 453 -10.56 -23.81 0.85
N ILE A 454 -9.95 -24.47 -0.14
CA ILE A 454 -9.63 -23.90 -1.45
C ILE A 454 -10.84 -24.09 -2.38
N PRO A 455 -11.26 -23.05 -3.13
CA PRO A 455 -12.44 -23.14 -4.01
C PRO A 455 -12.30 -24.19 -5.12
N LYS A 456 -13.43 -24.74 -5.56
CA LYS A 456 -13.48 -25.85 -6.55
C LYS A 456 -12.97 -25.50 -7.95
N ASP A 457 -13.02 -24.22 -8.30
CA ASP A 457 -12.55 -23.71 -9.59
C ASP A 457 -11.18 -22.98 -9.47
N THR A 458 -10.52 -23.07 -8.31
CA THR A 458 -9.16 -22.55 -8.10
C THR A 458 -8.12 -23.62 -8.41
N VAL A 459 -7.07 -23.23 -9.12
CA VAL A 459 -5.85 -24.02 -9.37
C VAL A 459 -4.73 -23.46 -8.49
N ILE A 460 -3.77 -24.28 -8.07
CA ILE A 460 -2.59 -23.83 -7.33
C ILE A 460 -1.30 -24.12 -8.11
N ASP A 461 -0.52 -23.08 -8.35
CA ASP A 461 0.88 -23.20 -8.78
C ASP A 461 1.79 -22.84 -7.60
N ALA A 462 2.48 -23.84 -7.05
CA ALA A 462 3.39 -23.62 -5.93
C ALA A 462 4.80 -23.18 -6.37
N GLY A 463 5.15 -23.27 -7.66
CA GLY A 463 6.52 -23.12 -8.13
C GLY A 463 7.50 -24.01 -7.34
N GLN A 464 8.43 -23.37 -6.63
CA GLN A 464 9.41 -24.03 -5.75
C GLN A 464 8.92 -24.22 -4.30
N TYR A 465 7.86 -23.53 -3.89
CA TYR A 465 7.43 -23.36 -2.50
C TYR A 465 6.53 -24.49 -1.99
N LYS A 466 6.26 -24.51 -0.68
CA LYS A 466 5.50 -25.54 0.03
C LYS A 466 4.49 -24.98 1.02
N MET A 467 3.35 -25.66 1.15
CA MET A 467 2.35 -25.43 2.20
C MET A 467 2.73 -26.21 3.46
N ILE A 468 3.23 -25.53 4.49
CA ILE A 468 3.64 -26.11 5.76
C ILE A 468 2.41 -26.29 6.66
N LEU A 469 1.83 -27.50 6.63
CA LEU A 469 0.60 -27.85 7.36
C LEU A 469 0.87 -28.11 8.84
N THR A 470 0.42 -27.20 9.71
CA THR A 470 0.57 -27.33 11.17
C THR A 470 -0.31 -28.45 11.74
N ALA A 471 0.27 -29.22 12.67
CA ALA A 471 -0.42 -30.35 13.31
C ALA A 471 -1.64 -29.88 14.13
N GLY A 472 -2.82 -30.40 13.78
CA GLY A 472 -4.11 -30.04 14.37
C GLY A 472 -5.07 -29.33 13.42
N TYR A 473 -4.60 -28.95 12.23
CA TYR A 473 -5.38 -28.27 11.19
C TYR A 473 -5.45 -29.10 9.89
N SER A 474 -6.26 -28.63 8.95
CA SER A 474 -6.52 -29.28 7.67
C SER A 474 -6.53 -28.30 6.49
N ILE A 475 -6.21 -28.82 5.31
CA ILE A 475 -6.43 -28.14 4.02
C ILE A 475 -7.44 -28.98 3.25
N THR A 476 -8.48 -28.37 2.68
CA THR A 476 -9.42 -29.05 1.77
C THR A 476 -9.37 -28.41 0.39
N ALA A 477 -9.07 -29.19 -0.64
CA ALA A 477 -8.96 -28.71 -2.03
C ALA A 477 -9.71 -29.64 -3.01
N TYR A 478 -9.87 -29.23 -4.27
CA TYR A 478 -10.54 -30.04 -5.31
C TYR A 478 -9.58 -30.54 -6.41
N GLU A 479 -8.30 -30.21 -6.25
CA GLU A 479 -7.14 -30.71 -7.00
C GLU A 479 -6.18 -31.44 -6.05
N ASP A 480 -5.09 -32.01 -6.57
CA ASP A 480 -4.10 -32.72 -5.75
C ASP A 480 -2.92 -31.84 -5.32
N LEU A 481 -2.86 -31.54 -4.02
CA LEU A 481 -1.81 -30.73 -3.38
C LEU A 481 -0.74 -31.56 -2.68
N SER A 482 -0.76 -32.90 -2.79
CA SER A 482 0.14 -33.79 -2.07
C SER A 482 1.64 -33.52 -2.32
N GLY A 483 2.01 -33.10 -3.53
CA GLY A 483 3.38 -32.73 -3.89
C GLY A 483 3.84 -31.34 -3.41
N ILE A 484 2.93 -30.54 -2.83
CA ILE A 484 3.24 -29.19 -2.32
C ILE A 484 3.05 -29.06 -0.81
N ILE A 485 2.34 -29.98 -0.15
CA ILE A 485 2.13 -29.93 1.31
C ILE A 485 3.26 -30.61 2.08
N GLN A 486 3.90 -29.85 2.98
CA GLN A 486 4.88 -30.33 3.95
C GLN A 486 4.24 -30.48 5.33
N VAL A 487 4.61 -31.51 6.10
CA VAL A 487 4.10 -31.76 7.46
C VAL A 487 5.23 -31.74 8.50
N PRO A 488 4.92 -31.55 9.81
CA PRO A 488 5.96 -31.40 10.84
C PRO A 488 6.69 -32.72 11.12
N ALA A 489 7.94 -32.63 11.58
CA ALA A 489 8.73 -33.81 11.92
C ALA A 489 8.01 -34.72 12.96
N GLY A 490 7.89 -36.01 12.66
CA GLY A 490 7.12 -36.97 13.46
C GLY A 490 5.63 -37.09 13.11
N TYR A 491 5.19 -36.40 12.06
CA TYR A 491 3.86 -36.54 11.45
C TYR A 491 3.96 -37.15 10.04
N ARG A 492 2.83 -37.53 9.46
CA ARG A 492 2.64 -37.94 8.07
C ARG A 492 1.51 -37.13 7.44
N LEU A 493 1.56 -36.92 6.13
CA LEU A 493 0.45 -36.35 5.38
C LEU A 493 -0.62 -37.44 5.18
N ALA A 494 -1.81 -37.22 5.72
CA ALA A 494 -2.96 -38.11 5.56
C ALA A 494 -4.04 -37.40 4.73
N VAL A 495 -4.49 -38.06 3.66
CA VAL A 495 -5.47 -37.52 2.70
C VAL A 495 -6.76 -38.32 2.78
N SER A 496 -7.89 -37.61 2.80
CA SER A 496 -9.24 -38.16 2.87
C SER A 496 -10.19 -37.39 1.95
N GLY A 497 -11.45 -37.80 1.83
CA GLY A 497 -12.43 -37.12 0.95
C GLY A 497 -12.42 -37.64 -0.49
N ASN A 498 -12.95 -36.85 -1.43
CA ASN A 498 -13.08 -37.20 -2.86
C ASN A 498 -13.43 -35.98 -3.73
N GLU A 499 -13.37 -36.11 -5.06
CA GLU A 499 -13.65 -35.03 -6.03
C GLU A 499 -15.01 -34.31 -5.88
N THR A 500 -16.01 -34.92 -5.26
CA THR A 500 -17.33 -34.29 -5.03
C THR A 500 -17.28 -33.35 -3.84
N ASP A 501 -16.72 -33.82 -2.72
CA ASP A 501 -16.78 -33.19 -1.41
C ASP A 501 -15.51 -32.39 -1.04
N GLY A 502 -14.43 -32.59 -1.80
CA GLY A 502 -13.07 -32.09 -1.54
C GLY A 502 -12.13 -33.20 -1.05
N PHE A 503 -10.83 -33.06 -1.34
CA PHE A 503 -9.75 -33.81 -0.73
C PHE A 503 -9.26 -33.06 0.52
N THR A 504 -9.41 -33.67 1.70
CA THR A 504 -8.98 -33.08 2.97
C THR A 504 -7.66 -33.70 3.42
N TYR A 505 -6.62 -32.87 3.44
CA TYR A 505 -5.25 -33.12 3.88
C TYR A 505 -5.11 -32.78 5.38
N THR A 506 -4.46 -33.65 6.14
CA THR A 506 -4.20 -33.47 7.58
C THR A 506 -2.81 -33.97 7.95
N ALA A 507 -2.20 -33.39 8.99
CA ALA A 507 -0.97 -33.91 9.58
C ALA A 507 -1.29 -34.92 10.70
N GLU A 508 -1.22 -36.22 10.40
CA GLU A 508 -1.40 -37.30 11.38
C GLU A 508 -0.09 -37.60 12.12
N LYS A 509 -0.15 -37.82 13.44
CA LYS A 509 1.04 -38.16 14.22
C LYS A 509 1.48 -39.61 13.97
N LYS A 510 2.74 -39.83 13.60
CA LYS A 510 3.30 -41.19 13.42
C LYS A 510 3.14 -42.00 14.72
N SER A 511 2.62 -43.22 14.59
CA SER A 511 2.18 -44.05 15.72
C SER A 511 3.38 -44.68 16.43
N SER A 512 3.52 -44.46 17.75
CA SER A 512 4.68 -44.92 18.53
C SER A 512 4.62 -46.43 18.83
N GLY A 513 4.96 -47.25 17.83
CA GLY A 513 4.70 -48.69 17.74
C GLY A 513 5.84 -49.66 18.11
N GLY A 514 6.70 -49.34 19.06
CA GLY A 514 7.77 -50.26 19.53
C GLY A 514 9.15 -49.97 18.98
N SER A 515 10.18 -50.49 19.65
CA SER A 515 11.59 -50.13 19.41
C SER A 515 12.25 -51.07 18.39
N HIS A 516 12.06 -50.80 17.10
CA HIS A 516 12.83 -51.41 16.00
C HIS A 516 13.64 -50.34 15.26
N SER A 517 14.42 -50.74 14.24
CA SER A 517 15.58 -49.98 13.76
C SER A 517 15.41 -49.50 12.32
N TYR A 518 14.86 -48.28 12.20
CA TYR A 518 14.55 -47.60 10.94
C TYR A 518 13.44 -48.32 10.15
N ASP A 519 12.21 -47.86 10.40
CA ASP A 519 10.99 -48.31 9.73
C ASP A 519 10.55 -47.20 8.77
N GLY A 520 10.33 -47.51 7.50
CA GLY A 520 9.82 -46.58 6.50
C GLY A 520 8.29 -46.53 6.49
N TYR A 521 7.70 -45.36 6.28
CA TYR A 521 6.25 -45.20 6.16
C TYR A 521 5.81 -45.08 4.69
N ILE A 522 4.58 -45.51 4.39
CA ILE A 522 4.07 -45.56 3.02
C ILE A 522 2.88 -44.59 2.88
N THR A 523 3.12 -43.47 2.21
CA THR A 523 2.09 -42.48 1.88
C THR A 523 1.44 -42.85 0.56
N VAL A 524 0.12 -43.07 0.57
CA VAL A 524 -0.66 -43.29 -0.66
C VAL A 524 -1.39 -42.01 -1.03
N ILE A 525 -1.04 -41.45 -2.18
CA ILE A 525 -1.81 -40.37 -2.81
C ILE A 525 -3.00 -41.03 -3.50
N ASN A 526 -4.21 -40.88 -2.95
CA ASN A 526 -5.43 -41.42 -3.55
C ASN A 526 -5.83 -40.57 -4.77
N PRO A 527 -5.77 -41.11 -6.00
CA PRO A 527 -5.78 -40.29 -7.20
C PRO A 527 -7.17 -40.11 -7.82
N LYS A 528 -7.24 -39.19 -8.79
CA LYS A 528 -8.34 -39.02 -9.73
C LYS A 528 -8.68 -40.34 -10.47
N ASN A 529 -9.97 -40.71 -10.53
CA ASN A 529 -10.50 -41.90 -11.23
C ASN A 529 -10.08 -43.30 -10.70
N GLY A 530 -9.84 -43.45 -9.40
CA GLY A 530 -9.78 -44.77 -8.77
C GLY A 530 -9.29 -44.73 -7.33
N THR A 531 -9.14 -45.90 -6.71
CA THR A 531 -8.61 -46.02 -5.34
C THR A 531 -7.35 -46.87 -5.28
N VAL A 532 -6.51 -46.62 -4.28
CA VAL A 532 -5.28 -47.37 -4.01
C VAL A 532 -5.22 -47.71 -2.53
N SER A 533 -4.87 -48.96 -2.20
CA SER A 533 -4.60 -49.39 -0.82
C SER A 533 -3.33 -50.22 -0.74
N VAL A 534 -2.54 -49.99 0.31
CA VAL A 534 -1.36 -50.77 0.67
C VAL A 534 -1.73 -51.92 1.61
N SER A 535 -0.93 -52.98 1.63
CA SER A 535 -1.07 -54.08 2.59
C SER A 535 -0.81 -53.65 4.04
N ASP A 536 0.14 -52.73 4.21
CA ASP A 536 0.68 -52.23 5.47
C ASP A 536 1.05 -50.75 5.28
N ASP A 537 0.89 -49.88 6.28
CA ASP A 537 1.19 -48.43 6.20
C ASP A 537 2.64 -48.06 6.58
N TRP A 538 3.46 -49.07 6.89
CA TRP A 538 4.90 -48.99 7.17
C TRP A 538 5.57 -50.36 6.93
N ALA A 539 6.90 -50.40 6.79
CA ALA A 539 7.67 -51.64 6.69
C ALA A 539 9.18 -51.44 6.99
N ASP A 540 9.89 -52.53 7.32
CA ASP A 540 11.37 -52.54 7.33
C ASP A 540 11.92 -52.49 5.88
N GLU A 541 13.18 -52.08 5.72
CA GLU A 541 13.94 -52.18 4.46
C GLU A 541 13.80 -53.57 3.78
N ASP A 542 13.68 -53.57 2.45
CA ASP A 542 13.60 -54.75 1.58
C ASP A 542 12.34 -55.63 1.80
N GLN A 543 11.44 -55.31 2.74
CA GLN A 543 10.14 -55.99 2.86
C GLN A 543 9.26 -55.77 1.62
N LYS A 544 8.35 -56.72 1.35
CA LYS A 544 7.47 -56.70 0.18
C LYS A 544 6.09 -56.13 0.53
N ILE A 545 5.77 -54.96 -0.01
CA ILE A 545 4.42 -54.36 0.05
C ILE A 545 3.59 -54.82 -1.15
N THR A 546 2.29 -55.01 -0.93
CA THR A 546 1.28 -55.13 -1.99
C THR A 546 0.48 -53.83 -2.09
N LEU A 547 0.27 -53.36 -3.33
CA LEU A 547 -0.68 -52.34 -3.74
C LEU A 547 -1.87 -53.02 -4.41
N THR A 548 -3.06 -52.88 -3.83
CA THR A 548 -4.33 -53.24 -4.47
C THR A 548 -4.92 -51.96 -5.06
N ILE A 549 -5.11 -51.91 -6.38
CA ILE A 549 -5.61 -50.74 -7.10
C ILE A 549 -7.02 -51.04 -7.63
N THR A 550 -7.94 -50.08 -7.58
CA THR A 550 -9.27 -50.20 -8.20
C THR A 550 -9.52 -49.00 -9.13
N PRO A 551 -9.36 -49.15 -10.47
CA PRO A 551 -9.76 -48.12 -11.42
C PRO A 551 -11.26 -47.86 -11.36
N ASP A 552 -11.67 -46.59 -11.52
CA ASP A 552 -13.07 -46.25 -11.73
C ASP A 552 -13.57 -46.73 -13.11
N LYS A 553 -14.90 -46.88 -13.20
CA LYS A 553 -15.55 -47.46 -14.38
C LYS A 553 -15.31 -46.61 -15.64
N GLY A 554 -14.55 -47.17 -16.57
CA GLY A 554 -14.17 -46.53 -17.84
C GLY A 554 -12.72 -46.07 -17.88
N TYR A 555 -11.95 -46.34 -16.82
CA TYR A 555 -10.53 -46.05 -16.72
C TYR A 555 -9.69 -47.31 -16.49
N VAL A 556 -8.42 -47.24 -16.87
CA VAL A 556 -7.39 -48.27 -16.63
C VAL A 556 -6.11 -47.63 -16.11
N VAL A 557 -5.30 -48.37 -15.35
CA VAL A 557 -4.01 -47.88 -14.84
C VAL A 557 -3.14 -47.42 -16.01
N ASP A 558 -2.59 -46.22 -15.90
CA ASP A 558 -1.70 -45.63 -16.89
C ASP A 558 -0.24 -45.69 -16.43
N LYS A 559 0.05 -45.08 -15.28
CA LYS A 559 1.36 -45.06 -14.63
C LYS A 559 1.21 -45.42 -13.14
N ILE A 560 2.20 -46.11 -12.61
CA ILE A 560 2.46 -46.18 -11.17
C ILE A 560 3.85 -45.58 -10.96
N GLU A 561 3.97 -44.68 -10.00
CA GLU A 561 5.22 -44.05 -9.64
C GLU A 561 5.37 -44.13 -8.12
N ILE A 562 6.45 -44.80 -7.68
CA ILE A 562 6.80 -44.90 -6.28
C ILE A 562 8.14 -44.20 -6.14
N VAL A 563 8.20 -43.20 -5.26
CA VAL A 563 9.38 -42.36 -5.03
C VAL A 563 9.68 -42.37 -3.54
N ASP A 564 10.93 -42.58 -3.18
CA ASP A 564 11.36 -42.51 -1.78
C ASP A 564 11.69 -41.07 -1.34
N LEU A 565 12.00 -40.91 -0.05
CA LEU A 565 12.29 -39.61 0.56
C LEU A 565 13.57 -38.94 0.00
N GLU A 566 14.47 -39.69 -0.64
CA GLU A 566 15.69 -39.18 -1.25
C GLU A 566 15.50 -38.85 -2.74
N GLY A 567 14.34 -39.22 -3.32
CA GLY A 567 13.93 -38.93 -4.69
C GLY A 567 14.12 -40.10 -5.66
N ASP A 568 14.62 -41.25 -5.18
CA ASP A 568 14.88 -42.43 -6.00
C ASP A 568 13.58 -43.20 -6.30
N LYS A 569 13.52 -43.80 -7.50
CA LYS A 569 12.30 -44.43 -8.02
C LYS A 569 12.30 -45.94 -7.81
N ILE A 570 11.21 -46.46 -7.25
CA ILE A 570 11.05 -47.89 -6.92
C ILE A 570 10.13 -48.59 -7.95
N ASP A 571 10.62 -49.66 -8.57
CA ASP A 571 9.87 -50.47 -9.54
C ASP A 571 8.66 -51.21 -8.91
N ALA A 572 7.45 -50.81 -9.29
CA ALA A 572 6.22 -51.55 -9.00
C ALA A 572 6.02 -52.74 -9.97
N LYS A 573 5.97 -53.96 -9.44
CA LYS A 573 5.85 -55.22 -10.22
C LYS A 573 4.45 -55.78 -10.11
N LYS A 574 3.71 -55.83 -11.23
CA LYS A 574 2.36 -56.42 -11.29
C LYS A 574 2.42 -57.89 -10.86
N VAL A 575 1.43 -58.34 -10.09
CA VAL A 575 1.24 -59.75 -9.74
C VAL A 575 0.71 -60.51 -10.96
N GLU A 576 1.32 -61.65 -11.29
CA GLU A 576 0.78 -62.56 -12.31
C GLU A 576 -0.46 -63.29 -11.77
N ASP A 577 -1.46 -63.49 -12.63
CA ASP A 577 -2.79 -64.07 -12.34
C ASP A 577 -3.75 -63.27 -11.42
N GLU A 578 -3.38 -62.09 -10.90
CA GLU A 578 -4.30 -61.20 -10.14
C GLU A 578 -4.46 -59.81 -10.79
N ASP A 579 -5.72 -59.38 -10.96
CA ASP A 579 -6.03 -58.10 -11.63
C ASP A 579 -5.91 -56.91 -10.67
N ASN A 580 -5.12 -55.92 -11.11
CA ASN A 580 -4.81 -54.67 -10.42
C ASN A 580 -4.00 -54.78 -9.11
N GLU A 581 -3.40 -55.94 -8.81
CA GLU A 581 -2.39 -56.10 -7.76
C GLU A 581 -0.97 -55.78 -8.28
N TYR A 582 -0.24 -54.94 -7.57
CA TYR A 582 1.16 -54.58 -7.84
C TYR A 582 1.99 -54.66 -6.56
N THR A 583 3.30 -54.84 -6.67
CA THR A 583 4.15 -55.11 -5.51
C THR A 583 5.52 -54.45 -5.65
N PHE A 584 6.04 -53.88 -4.56
CA PHE A 584 7.36 -53.26 -4.52
C PHE A 584 8.14 -53.72 -3.29
N ARG A 585 9.40 -53.29 -3.18
CA ARG A 585 10.21 -53.50 -1.98
C ARG A 585 10.49 -52.17 -1.30
N MET A 586 10.38 -52.17 0.02
CA MET A 586 10.50 -50.95 0.82
C MET A 586 11.95 -50.43 0.85
N ALA A 587 12.11 -49.12 0.69
CA ALA A 587 13.39 -48.43 0.91
C ALA A 587 13.69 -48.28 2.42
N ASN A 588 14.89 -47.84 2.77
CA ASN A 588 15.28 -47.56 4.17
C ASN A 588 14.81 -46.16 4.65
N CYS A 589 13.70 -45.67 4.11
CA CYS A 589 13.12 -44.35 4.36
C CYS A 589 11.62 -44.35 3.98
N ASP A 590 10.93 -43.24 4.21
CA ASP A 590 9.52 -43.09 3.77
C ASP A 590 9.40 -43.16 2.24
N VAL A 591 8.28 -43.67 1.74
CA VAL A 591 7.95 -43.71 0.31
C VAL A 591 6.58 -43.14 0.00
N THR A 592 6.46 -42.50 -1.16
CA THR A 592 5.21 -41.96 -1.70
C THR A 592 4.77 -42.79 -2.89
N VAL A 593 3.52 -43.24 -2.88
CA VAL A 593 2.91 -44.04 -3.94
C VAL A 593 1.87 -43.18 -4.68
N THR A 594 2.14 -42.93 -5.95
CA THR A 594 1.25 -42.23 -6.89
C THR A 594 0.80 -43.18 -7.99
N VAL A 595 -0.48 -43.12 -8.34
CA VAL A 595 -1.06 -43.92 -9.44
C VAL A 595 -1.87 -42.98 -10.33
N THR A 596 -1.73 -43.11 -11.65
CA THR A 596 -2.58 -42.40 -12.63
C THR A 596 -3.41 -43.37 -13.44
N PHE A 597 -4.54 -42.90 -13.96
CA PHE A 597 -5.45 -43.67 -14.81
C PHE A 597 -5.80 -42.92 -16.09
N LYS A 598 -6.02 -43.66 -17.17
CA LYS A 598 -6.45 -43.15 -18.50
C LYS A 598 -7.76 -43.79 -18.95
N GLU A 599 -8.50 -43.11 -19.81
CA GLU A 599 -9.75 -43.64 -20.38
C GLU A 599 -9.52 -44.95 -21.17
N GLU A 600 -10.41 -45.93 -20.96
CA GLU A 600 -10.38 -47.23 -21.62
C GLU A 600 -10.74 -47.10 -23.11
N GLY A 601 -9.72 -47.06 -23.97
CA GLY A 601 -9.89 -47.22 -25.43
C GLY A 601 -9.39 -46.08 -26.33
N LYS A 602 -8.68 -45.08 -25.79
CA LYS A 602 -7.93 -44.11 -26.60
C LYS A 602 -6.46 -44.55 -26.75
N THR A 603 -5.91 -44.34 -27.94
CA THR A 603 -4.48 -44.48 -28.25
C THR A 603 -4.01 -43.22 -28.96
N GLU A 604 -2.92 -42.63 -28.49
CA GLU A 604 -2.25 -41.52 -29.17
C GLU A 604 -1.20 -42.05 -30.15
N ASP A 605 -1.04 -41.37 -31.28
CA ASP A 605 -0.16 -41.79 -32.36
C ASP A 605 1.31 -41.54 -32.00
N LYS A 606 2.16 -42.55 -32.22
CA LYS A 606 3.62 -42.43 -32.14
C LYS A 606 4.21 -42.18 -33.53
N GLU A 607 4.95 -41.09 -33.70
CA GLU A 607 5.97 -41.02 -34.75
C GLU A 607 7.31 -41.55 -34.23
N GLU A 608 7.92 -42.46 -34.97
CA GLU A 608 9.25 -43.02 -34.68
C GLU A 608 10.34 -42.19 -35.33
N THR A 609 11.41 -41.87 -34.60
CA THR A 609 12.76 -41.79 -35.17
C THR A 609 13.76 -42.49 -34.26
N ASN A 610 14.80 -43.08 -34.87
CA ASN A 610 15.61 -44.13 -34.24
C ASN A 610 16.77 -43.58 -33.38
N GLU A 611 17.19 -44.40 -32.42
CA GLU A 611 18.37 -44.23 -31.58
C GLU A 611 19.68 -44.16 -32.39
N THR A 612 20.71 -43.51 -31.84
CA THR A 612 22.12 -43.91 -32.05
C THR A 612 22.94 -43.50 -30.82
N GLU A 613 23.76 -44.41 -30.28
CA GLU A 613 24.60 -44.18 -29.08
C GLU A 613 25.92 -43.46 -29.42
N GLU A 614 26.35 -42.47 -28.62
CA GLU A 614 27.56 -42.55 -27.75
C GLU A 614 28.08 -41.18 -27.23
N THR A 615 28.31 -41.14 -25.90
CA THR A 615 29.40 -40.43 -25.16
C THR A 615 29.60 -38.90 -25.16
N ASP A 616 29.59 -38.36 -23.93
CA ASP A 616 30.48 -37.35 -23.30
C ASP A 616 30.43 -35.86 -23.76
N LYS A 617 30.02 -35.00 -22.81
CA LYS A 617 30.22 -33.53 -22.69
C LYS A 617 29.58 -32.57 -23.72
N THR A 618 28.44 -32.03 -23.26
CA THR A 618 28.05 -30.60 -23.34
C THR A 618 27.44 -30.28 -21.96
N GLU A 619 27.91 -29.32 -21.18
CA GLU A 619 27.62 -27.88 -21.33
C GLU A 619 26.12 -27.63 -21.50
N GLU A 620 25.46 -27.25 -20.39
CA GLU A 620 24.06 -26.84 -20.39
C GLU A 620 23.89 -25.58 -21.24
N THR A 621 23.51 -25.77 -22.50
CA THR A 621 23.05 -24.68 -23.35
C THR A 621 21.57 -24.47 -23.03
N THR A 622 21.30 -23.70 -21.99
CA THR A 622 19.93 -23.30 -21.63
C THR A 622 19.24 -22.72 -22.86
N THR A 623 18.04 -23.24 -23.15
CA THR A 623 17.15 -22.57 -24.12
C THR A 623 16.44 -21.49 -23.31
N PRO A 624 16.72 -20.19 -23.53
CA PRO A 624 16.24 -19.14 -22.65
C PRO A 624 14.71 -19.05 -22.72
N GLU A 625 14.07 -18.92 -21.56
CA GLU A 625 12.67 -18.55 -21.50
C GLU A 625 12.50 -17.14 -22.08
N THR A 626 11.55 -16.96 -22.99
CA THR A 626 11.45 -15.73 -23.78
C THR A 626 10.92 -14.57 -22.93
N VAL A 627 11.82 -13.70 -22.47
CA VAL A 627 11.52 -12.45 -21.77
C VAL A 627 10.61 -11.56 -22.65
N ALA A 628 9.31 -11.56 -22.36
CA ALA A 628 8.26 -11.08 -23.26
C ALA A 628 7.77 -9.66 -22.94
N PHE A 629 8.62 -8.64 -23.12
CA PHE A 629 8.14 -7.25 -23.13
C PHE A 629 7.60 -6.86 -24.52
N SER A 630 6.48 -6.15 -24.53
CA SER A 630 5.79 -5.66 -25.72
C SER A 630 6.59 -4.64 -26.55
N ASP A 631 7.61 -4.01 -25.96
CA ASP A 631 8.50 -3.02 -26.57
C ASP A 631 9.94 -3.53 -26.78
N VAL A 632 10.16 -4.85 -26.70
CA VAL A 632 11.47 -5.51 -26.89
C VAL A 632 11.31 -6.73 -27.83
N SER A 633 11.84 -6.63 -29.05
CA SER A 633 11.84 -7.72 -30.03
C SER A 633 13.14 -8.53 -29.98
N GLU A 634 13.09 -9.84 -30.27
CA GLU A 634 14.29 -10.66 -30.59
C GLU A 634 15.20 -10.04 -31.66
N SER A 635 14.64 -9.18 -32.52
CA SER A 635 15.37 -8.49 -33.59
C SER A 635 16.02 -7.16 -33.17
N ASP A 636 15.77 -6.67 -31.96
CA ASP A 636 16.37 -5.44 -31.45
C ASP A 636 17.83 -5.65 -31.01
N TRP A 637 18.68 -4.67 -31.29
CA TRP A 637 20.12 -4.74 -30.99
C TRP A 637 20.42 -4.91 -29.49
N PHE A 638 19.49 -4.51 -28.63
CA PHE A 638 19.59 -4.62 -27.17
C PHE A 638 18.94 -5.89 -26.59
N TYR A 639 18.25 -6.72 -27.39
CA TYR A 639 17.44 -7.85 -26.91
C TYR A 639 18.19 -8.69 -25.87
N LYS A 640 19.35 -9.22 -26.24
CA LYS A 640 20.20 -10.04 -25.35
C LYS A 640 20.60 -9.31 -24.06
N GLY A 641 20.90 -8.01 -24.16
CA GLY A 641 21.24 -7.19 -23.00
C GLY A 641 20.07 -7.09 -22.03
N VAL A 642 18.85 -6.92 -22.55
CA VAL A 642 17.61 -6.90 -21.75
C VAL A 642 17.30 -8.26 -21.14
N SER A 643 17.32 -9.33 -21.93
CA SER A 643 17.14 -10.71 -21.46
C SER A 643 18.09 -11.01 -20.31
N TYR A 644 19.39 -10.78 -20.50
CA TYR A 644 20.42 -11.06 -19.50
C TYR A 644 20.19 -10.34 -18.16
N VAL A 645 19.91 -9.03 -18.16
CA VAL A 645 19.70 -8.29 -16.91
C VAL A 645 18.38 -8.62 -16.20
N VAL A 646 17.41 -9.22 -16.90
CA VAL A 646 16.13 -9.67 -16.34
C VAL A 646 16.25 -11.09 -15.79
N GLU A 647 16.81 -12.01 -16.58
CA GLU A 647 17.13 -13.39 -16.18
C GLU A 647 18.02 -13.44 -14.92
N ASN A 648 18.92 -12.46 -14.75
CA ASN A 648 19.80 -12.35 -13.58
C ASN A 648 19.25 -11.41 -12.48
N GLY A 649 17.98 -10.98 -12.54
CA GLY A 649 17.32 -10.15 -11.52
C GLY A 649 17.92 -8.74 -11.31
N MET A 650 18.76 -8.28 -12.24
CA MET A 650 19.46 -7.00 -12.13
C MET A 650 18.56 -5.81 -12.45
N MET A 651 17.72 -5.90 -13.48
CA MET A 651 16.80 -4.85 -13.93
C MET A 651 15.41 -5.40 -14.23
N ASN A 652 14.38 -4.81 -13.62
CA ASN A 652 12.98 -5.13 -13.90
C ASN A 652 12.40 -4.24 -15.02
N GLY A 653 11.22 -4.62 -15.54
CA GLY A 653 10.40 -3.77 -16.41
C GLY A 653 9.86 -2.52 -15.71
N VAL A 654 9.04 -1.72 -16.41
CA VAL A 654 8.45 -0.46 -15.90
C VAL A 654 6.93 -0.50 -15.71
N GLY A 655 6.33 -1.71 -15.70
CA GLY A 655 4.89 -1.93 -15.77
C GLY A 655 4.42 -2.27 -17.20
N GLU A 656 3.11 -2.52 -17.37
CA GLU A 656 2.43 -2.72 -18.67
C GLU A 656 3.08 -3.72 -19.67
N ASN A 657 3.84 -4.72 -19.18
CA ASN A 657 4.72 -5.56 -20.00
C ASN A 657 5.66 -4.73 -20.91
N GLN A 658 6.26 -3.67 -20.38
CA GLN A 658 7.25 -2.82 -21.06
C GLN A 658 8.58 -2.80 -20.31
N PHE A 659 9.68 -2.77 -21.05
CA PHE A 659 11.02 -2.53 -20.52
C PHE A 659 11.42 -1.04 -20.60
N ALA A 660 10.75 -0.24 -21.43
CA ALA A 660 11.11 1.12 -21.81
C ALA A 660 12.60 1.28 -22.22
N PRO A 661 13.08 0.54 -23.25
CA PRO A 661 14.49 0.50 -23.64
C PRO A 661 15.08 1.87 -24.00
N ASN A 662 14.24 2.79 -24.47
CA ASN A 662 14.62 4.15 -24.88
C ASN A 662 14.50 5.21 -23.78
N ALA A 663 13.89 4.89 -22.62
CA ALA A 663 13.85 5.81 -21.49
C ALA A 663 15.24 5.93 -20.83
N PRO A 664 15.61 7.09 -20.26
CA PRO A 664 16.83 7.22 -19.47
C PRO A 664 16.76 6.32 -18.23
N LEU A 665 17.92 5.86 -17.77
CA LEU A 665 18.06 5.27 -16.43
C LEU A 665 18.57 6.34 -15.46
N THR A 666 18.03 6.41 -14.25
CA THR A 666 18.43 7.40 -13.24
C THR A 666 19.57 6.90 -12.36
N ARG A 667 20.22 7.80 -11.62
CA ARG A 667 21.34 7.49 -10.71
C ARG A 667 20.94 6.50 -9.62
N GLU A 668 19.75 6.65 -9.04
CA GLU A 668 19.24 5.77 -7.98
C GLU A 668 18.82 4.39 -8.50
N MET A 669 18.26 4.30 -9.71
CA MET A 669 18.04 3.02 -10.38
C MET A 669 19.36 2.26 -10.54
N LEU A 670 20.46 2.92 -10.93
CA LEU A 670 21.77 2.25 -11.06
C LEU A 670 22.30 1.73 -9.71
N ALA A 671 22.05 2.44 -8.60
CA ALA A 671 22.41 1.95 -7.28
C ALA A 671 21.63 0.66 -6.94
N VAL A 672 20.31 0.64 -7.18
CA VAL A 672 19.45 -0.53 -6.95
C VAL A 672 19.85 -1.73 -7.83
N VAL A 673 20.23 -1.50 -9.09
CA VAL A 673 20.74 -2.57 -9.97
C VAL A 673 21.97 -3.25 -9.38
N LEU A 674 22.95 -2.48 -8.87
CA LEU A 674 24.17 -3.04 -8.27
C LEU A 674 23.91 -3.68 -6.90
N TYR A 675 22.90 -3.19 -6.17
CA TYR A 675 22.44 -3.78 -4.91
C TYR A 675 21.74 -5.14 -5.15
N ASN A 676 20.95 -5.28 -6.22
CA ASN A 676 20.36 -6.54 -6.65
C ASN A 676 21.43 -7.55 -7.09
N MET A 677 22.47 -7.11 -7.83
CA MET A 677 23.59 -7.98 -8.22
C MET A 677 24.31 -8.61 -7.01
N GLU A 678 24.39 -7.89 -5.89
CA GLU A 678 24.95 -8.39 -4.62
C GLU A 678 23.93 -9.09 -3.71
N LYS A 679 22.70 -9.32 -4.21
CA LYS A 679 21.57 -9.97 -3.50
C LYS A 679 21.13 -9.21 -2.24
N GLN A 680 21.03 -7.88 -2.34
CA GLN A 680 20.46 -6.97 -1.34
C GLN A 680 21.09 -7.11 0.07
N PRO A 681 22.42 -6.92 0.21
CA PRO A 681 23.14 -7.10 1.48
C PRO A 681 22.83 -6.01 2.52
N GLU A 682 22.83 -6.37 3.80
CA GLU A 682 22.43 -5.51 4.94
C GLU A 682 23.03 -4.09 4.91
N SER A 683 22.15 -3.09 4.78
CA SER A 683 22.46 -1.67 4.75
C SER A 683 22.72 -1.12 6.17
N THR A 684 23.96 -1.25 6.64
CA THR A 684 24.38 -0.80 7.98
C THR A 684 24.94 0.63 8.01
N GLY A 685 24.74 1.41 6.94
CA GLY A 685 25.30 2.75 6.77
C GLY A 685 24.40 3.88 7.30
N VAL A 686 24.99 5.03 7.59
CA VAL A 686 24.24 6.27 7.81
C VAL A 686 24.13 7.00 6.47
N ASN A 687 22.92 7.34 6.05
CA ASN A 687 22.67 8.16 4.86
C ASN A 687 23.35 9.54 4.98
N PRO A 688 24.26 9.92 4.05
CA PRO A 688 24.91 11.23 4.07
C PRO A 688 24.24 12.27 3.16
N PHE A 689 23.20 11.90 2.40
CA PHE A 689 22.61 12.73 1.35
C PHE A 689 21.29 13.37 1.79
N ALA A 690 21.11 14.66 1.49
CA ALA A 690 19.99 15.46 1.97
C ALA A 690 18.69 15.29 1.17
N ASP A 691 18.77 14.79 -0.07
CA ASP A 691 17.65 14.46 -0.96
C ASP A 691 17.13 13.02 -0.75
N VAL A 692 18.01 12.09 -0.35
CA VAL A 692 17.67 10.71 -0.01
C VAL A 692 16.91 10.68 1.33
N LYS A 693 15.67 10.21 1.30
CA LYS A 693 14.85 9.99 2.50
C LYS A 693 15.16 8.63 3.14
N ALA A 694 14.75 8.43 4.38
CA ALA A 694 14.65 7.09 4.97
C ALA A 694 13.58 6.25 4.25
N ASP A 695 13.70 4.93 4.32
CA ASP A 695 12.63 3.95 4.02
C ASP A 695 12.03 4.02 2.59
N MET A 696 12.78 4.55 1.62
CA MET A 696 12.42 4.52 0.19
C MET A 696 13.06 3.32 -0.52
N TRP A 697 12.47 2.89 -1.64
CA TRP A 697 12.94 1.75 -2.46
C TRP A 697 14.40 1.84 -2.94
N TYR A 698 14.99 3.04 -2.97
CA TYR A 698 16.39 3.27 -3.33
C TYR A 698 17.33 3.46 -2.11
N THR A 699 16.81 3.65 -0.90
CA THR A 699 17.59 4.18 0.23
C THR A 699 18.73 3.25 0.60
N ASP A 700 18.43 1.97 0.85
CA ASP A 700 19.45 0.99 1.23
C ASP A 700 20.47 0.75 0.12
N ALA A 701 20.03 0.70 -1.14
CA ALA A 701 20.93 0.57 -2.28
C ALA A 701 21.91 1.74 -2.39
N ILE A 702 21.46 2.99 -2.19
CA ILE A 702 22.31 4.18 -2.20
C ILE A 702 23.25 4.18 -0.98
N VAL A 703 22.73 3.89 0.22
CA VAL A 703 23.49 3.87 1.47
C VAL A 703 24.59 2.81 1.42
N TRP A 704 24.25 1.58 1.02
CA TRP A 704 25.20 0.48 0.78
C TRP A 704 26.24 0.85 -0.29
N ALA A 705 25.81 1.37 -1.45
CA ALA A 705 26.73 1.67 -2.54
C ALA A 705 27.69 2.81 -2.18
N ASN A 706 27.24 3.80 -1.40
CA ASN A 706 28.09 4.87 -0.88
C ASN A 706 29.04 4.37 0.22
N ALA A 707 28.57 3.54 1.15
CA ALA A 707 29.40 2.95 2.20
C ALA A 707 30.55 2.08 1.63
N ASN A 708 30.30 1.44 0.48
CA ASN A 708 31.30 0.66 -0.27
C ASN A 708 32.09 1.49 -1.32
N GLY A 709 31.88 2.81 -1.40
CA GLY A 709 32.62 3.71 -2.29
C GLY A 709 32.33 3.56 -3.79
N ILE A 710 31.23 2.89 -4.15
CA ILE A 710 30.81 2.61 -5.53
C ILE A 710 30.23 3.88 -6.18
N VAL A 711 29.34 4.55 -5.45
CA VAL A 711 28.70 5.82 -5.82
C VAL A 711 29.16 6.96 -4.92
N ALA A 712 28.96 8.18 -5.39
CA ALA A 712 29.14 9.42 -4.62
C ALA A 712 28.13 10.46 -5.10
N GLY A 713 27.70 11.33 -4.20
CA GLY A 713 26.84 12.47 -4.47
C GLY A 713 27.57 13.67 -5.08
N TYR A 714 26.90 14.82 -5.08
CA TYR A 714 27.42 16.10 -5.55
C TYR A 714 27.98 16.96 -4.41
N ASP A 715 28.71 18.03 -4.75
CA ASP A 715 29.40 18.92 -3.79
C ASP A 715 28.44 19.68 -2.83
N ASP A 716 27.12 19.66 -3.10
CA ASP A 716 26.08 20.27 -2.27
C ASP A 716 25.46 19.30 -1.23
N SER A 717 25.98 18.07 -1.13
CA SER A 717 25.47 16.99 -0.27
C SER A 717 24.15 16.36 -0.72
N THR A 718 23.77 16.51 -2.00
CA THR A 718 22.73 15.68 -2.63
C THR A 718 23.33 14.42 -3.27
N PHE A 719 22.52 13.37 -3.42
CA PHE A 719 22.84 12.23 -4.28
C PHE A 719 22.55 12.53 -5.76
N GLY A 720 21.56 13.37 -6.04
CA GLY A 720 21.03 13.60 -7.39
C GLY A 720 19.98 12.55 -7.75
N LEU A 721 18.93 12.44 -6.92
CA LEU A 721 17.76 11.61 -7.24
C LEU A 721 17.04 12.10 -8.50
N GLY A 722 16.65 11.17 -9.38
CA GLY A 722 15.92 11.45 -10.63
C GLY A 722 16.81 11.94 -11.79
N ASP A 723 18.08 12.29 -11.53
CA ASP A 723 19.04 12.64 -12.57
C ASP A 723 19.34 11.44 -13.47
N SER A 724 19.26 11.65 -14.78
CA SER A 724 19.61 10.64 -15.78
C SER A 724 21.11 10.36 -15.79
N ILE A 725 21.52 9.09 -15.63
CA ILE A 725 22.93 8.71 -15.59
C ILE A 725 23.64 9.01 -16.92
N THR A 726 24.83 9.62 -16.88
CA THR A 726 25.66 9.77 -18.09
C THR A 726 26.51 8.53 -18.35
N ARG A 727 26.90 8.31 -19.60
CA ARG A 727 27.73 7.16 -20.01
C ARG A 727 29.08 7.13 -19.30
N GLU A 728 29.68 8.30 -19.03
CA GLU A 728 30.91 8.40 -18.24
C GLU A 728 30.71 8.17 -16.73
N GLN A 729 29.55 8.55 -16.17
CA GLN A 729 29.21 8.26 -14.77
C GLN A 729 28.97 6.76 -14.57
N LEU A 730 28.24 6.11 -15.48
CA LEU A 730 28.03 4.65 -15.48
C LEU A 730 29.36 3.90 -15.53
N ALA A 731 30.27 4.29 -16.44
CA ALA A 731 31.61 3.71 -16.51
C ALA A 731 32.40 3.91 -15.20
N ALA A 732 32.35 5.10 -14.61
CA ALA A 732 33.02 5.40 -13.35
C ALA A 732 32.45 4.62 -12.15
N ILE A 733 31.14 4.35 -12.13
CA ILE A 733 30.48 3.55 -11.09
C ILE A 733 30.84 2.07 -11.24
N LEU A 734 30.75 1.51 -12.46
CA LEU A 734 31.15 0.11 -12.72
C LEU A 734 32.64 -0.14 -12.44
N TYR A 735 33.51 0.85 -12.71
CA TYR A 735 34.94 0.77 -12.35
C TYR A 735 35.17 0.72 -10.83
N ARG A 736 34.44 1.52 -10.03
CA ARG A 736 34.53 1.46 -8.56
C ARG A 736 33.92 0.18 -7.99
N TYR A 737 32.82 -0.31 -8.57
CA TYR A 737 32.25 -1.62 -8.22
C TYR A 737 33.25 -2.75 -8.50
N ALA A 738 33.90 -2.76 -9.67
CA ALA A 738 34.96 -3.70 -9.99
C ALA A 738 36.15 -3.63 -9.00
N GLN A 739 36.54 -2.42 -8.59
CA GLN A 739 37.56 -2.22 -7.55
C GLN A 739 37.13 -2.76 -6.18
N MET A 740 35.86 -2.58 -5.79
CA MET A 740 35.28 -3.11 -4.54
C MET A 740 35.31 -4.65 -4.53
N LYS A 741 34.86 -5.29 -5.62
CA LYS A 741 34.88 -6.75 -5.79
C LYS A 741 36.29 -7.34 -5.97
N GLY A 742 37.30 -6.50 -6.21
CA GLY A 742 38.70 -6.92 -6.42
C GLY A 742 39.02 -7.44 -7.83
N TYR A 743 38.18 -7.12 -8.82
CA TYR A 743 38.38 -7.51 -10.23
C TYR A 743 39.53 -6.74 -10.91
N ASP A 744 40.01 -7.22 -12.05
CA ASP A 744 41.09 -6.55 -12.79
C ASP A 744 40.60 -5.25 -13.46
N VAL A 745 41.19 -4.13 -13.00
CA VAL A 745 40.96 -2.78 -13.51
C VAL A 745 42.21 -2.16 -14.16
N THR A 746 43.21 -2.98 -14.51
CA THR A 746 44.51 -2.53 -15.05
C THR A 746 44.53 -2.36 -16.57
N GLU A 747 43.67 -3.06 -17.31
CA GLU A 747 43.53 -2.89 -18.77
C GLU A 747 42.99 -1.49 -19.11
N LYS A 748 43.59 -0.82 -20.11
CA LYS A 748 43.23 0.55 -20.55
C LYS A 748 43.41 0.71 -22.05
N ALA A 749 42.36 1.17 -22.75
CA ALA A 749 42.35 1.44 -24.18
C ALA A 749 42.82 2.86 -24.52
N ASP A 750 43.35 3.07 -25.74
CA ASP A 750 43.65 4.40 -26.27
C ASP A 750 42.39 5.02 -26.90
N LEU A 751 41.76 5.93 -26.16
CA LEU A 751 40.54 6.62 -26.60
C LEU A 751 40.81 7.75 -27.61
N THR A 752 42.06 8.07 -27.98
CA THR A 752 42.35 9.22 -28.87
C THR A 752 41.83 9.03 -30.30
N GLY A 753 41.43 7.81 -30.69
CA GLY A 753 40.71 7.54 -31.94
C GLY A 753 39.26 8.06 -31.97
N TYR A 754 38.64 8.33 -30.82
CA TYR A 754 37.30 8.91 -30.74
C TYR A 754 37.36 10.44 -30.79
N ALA A 755 36.55 11.07 -31.64
CA ALA A 755 36.60 12.50 -31.93
C ALA A 755 36.17 13.39 -30.75
N ASP A 756 35.45 12.81 -29.80
CA ASP A 756 34.90 13.42 -28.59
C ASP A 756 35.60 12.94 -27.30
N SER A 757 36.73 12.24 -27.40
CA SER A 757 37.49 11.77 -26.23
C SER A 757 38.01 12.91 -25.33
N ALA A 758 38.16 14.12 -25.88
CA ALA A 758 38.45 15.35 -25.13
C ALA A 758 37.25 15.91 -24.32
N ALA A 759 36.05 15.34 -24.45
CA ALA A 759 34.87 15.68 -23.66
C ALA A 759 34.64 14.74 -22.46
N ILE A 760 35.52 13.75 -22.25
CA ILE A 760 35.49 12.90 -21.05
C ILE A 760 35.94 13.74 -19.85
N SER A 761 35.12 13.79 -18.81
CA SER A 761 35.44 14.51 -17.58
C SER A 761 36.63 13.87 -16.86
N GLY A 762 37.48 14.69 -16.23
CA GLY A 762 38.76 14.26 -15.66
C GLY A 762 38.67 13.11 -14.65
N TYR A 763 37.56 12.99 -13.91
CA TYR A 763 37.32 11.90 -12.96
C TYR A 763 36.99 10.55 -13.63
N ALA A 764 36.54 10.56 -14.89
CA ALA A 764 36.06 9.38 -15.62
C ALA A 764 37.08 8.84 -16.63
N VAL A 765 38.20 9.53 -16.89
CA VAL A 765 39.17 9.16 -17.93
C VAL A 765 39.68 7.71 -17.78
N GLU A 766 40.12 7.32 -16.58
CA GLU A 766 40.62 5.96 -16.36
C GLU A 766 39.53 4.90 -16.49
N ALA A 767 38.34 5.19 -15.96
CA ALA A 767 37.19 4.29 -16.01
C ALA A 767 36.68 4.09 -17.44
N MET A 768 36.65 5.15 -18.26
CA MET A 768 36.30 5.08 -19.68
C MET A 768 37.36 4.31 -20.49
N GLN A 769 38.66 4.44 -20.15
CA GLN A 769 39.73 3.67 -20.79
C GLN A 769 39.63 2.17 -20.47
N TRP A 770 39.35 1.82 -19.21
CA TRP A 770 39.13 0.44 -18.78
C TRP A 770 37.85 -0.16 -19.37
N ALA A 771 36.75 0.59 -19.33
CA ALA A 771 35.46 0.15 -19.83
C ALA A 771 35.47 -0.05 -21.35
N ASN A 772 36.24 0.74 -22.09
CA ASN A 772 36.43 0.51 -23.53
C ASN A 772 37.37 -0.68 -23.82
N ALA A 773 38.40 -0.92 -22.99
CA ALA A 773 39.26 -2.10 -23.12
C ALA A 773 38.48 -3.41 -22.92
N ASN A 774 37.61 -3.44 -21.91
CA ASN A 774 36.76 -4.60 -21.58
C ASN A 774 35.44 -4.66 -22.35
N GLY A 775 35.26 -3.86 -23.41
CA GLY A 775 34.05 -3.88 -24.25
C GLY A 775 32.76 -3.35 -23.60
N ILE A 776 32.81 -2.93 -22.34
CA ILE A 776 31.70 -2.35 -21.57
C ILE A 776 31.22 -1.05 -22.22
N VAL A 777 32.14 -0.13 -22.54
CA VAL A 777 31.84 1.12 -23.25
C VAL A 777 32.29 0.98 -24.70
N ASN A 778 31.37 0.55 -25.55
CA ASN A 778 31.49 0.71 -26.99
C ASN A 778 31.08 2.12 -27.42
N GLY A 779 31.68 2.62 -28.50
CA GLY A 779 31.32 3.91 -29.09
C GLY A 779 29.92 3.90 -29.69
N MET A 780 29.15 4.97 -29.44
CA MET A 780 27.87 5.25 -30.11
C MET A 780 28.00 5.30 -31.64
N THR A 781 29.20 5.65 -32.12
CA THR A 781 29.64 5.40 -33.50
C THR A 781 31.09 4.92 -33.47
N ALA A 782 31.62 4.48 -34.62
CA ALA A 782 33.04 4.18 -34.80
C ALA A 782 34.01 5.34 -34.47
N THR A 783 33.51 6.56 -34.25
CA THR A 783 34.30 7.75 -33.93
C THR A 783 33.72 8.60 -32.78
N THR A 784 32.74 8.09 -32.02
CA THR A 784 32.02 8.88 -30.98
C THR A 784 31.69 8.04 -29.75
N LEU A 785 32.09 8.50 -28.57
CA LEU A 785 31.79 7.86 -27.27
C LEU A 785 30.51 8.38 -26.62
N ALA A 786 30.18 9.65 -26.83
CA ALA A 786 29.17 10.44 -26.12
C ALA A 786 29.28 10.35 -24.58
N PRO A 787 30.44 10.71 -23.97
CA PRO A 787 30.70 10.47 -22.55
C PRO A 787 29.69 11.16 -21.62
N GLN A 788 29.43 12.44 -21.86
CA GLN A 788 28.47 13.26 -21.11
C GLN A 788 27.01 13.06 -21.59
N GLY A 789 26.77 12.17 -22.55
CA GLY A 789 25.41 11.80 -22.98
C GLY A 789 24.72 10.90 -21.96
N THR A 790 23.41 11.05 -21.78
CA THR A 790 22.60 10.17 -20.93
C THR A 790 22.51 8.77 -21.52
N ALA A 791 22.49 7.75 -20.64
CA ALA A 791 22.32 6.35 -21.04
C ALA A 791 20.84 5.94 -20.94
N THR A 792 20.33 5.27 -21.99
CA THR A 792 18.99 4.66 -21.94
C THR A 792 19.03 3.30 -21.28
N ARG A 793 17.89 2.81 -20.77
CA ARG A 793 17.77 1.49 -20.11
C ARG A 793 18.33 0.34 -20.96
N ALA A 794 18.12 0.34 -22.28
CA ALA A 794 18.73 -0.64 -23.19
C ALA A 794 20.26 -0.54 -23.31
N GLN A 795 20.81 0.68 -23.28
CA GLN A 795 22.26 0.89 -23.27
C GLN A 795 22.84 0.37 -21.96
N VAL A 796 22.23 0.73 -20.82
CA VAL A 796 22.65 0.23 -19.50
C VAL A 796 22.62 -1.29 -19.45
N ALA A 797 21.52 -1.92 -19.88
CA ALA A 797 21.38 -3.38 -19.92
C ALA A 797 22.48 -4.07 -20.74
N THR A 798 22.74 -3.55 -21.95
CA THR A 798 23.80 -4.07 -22.84
C THR A 798 25.19 -3.88 -22.23
N MET A 799 25.43 -2.77 -21.52
CA MET A 799 26.70 -2.49 -20.85
C MET A 799 26.89 -3.36 -19.59
N LEU A 800 25.83 -3.69 -18.86
CA LEU A 800 25.85 -4.59 -17.69
C LEU A 800 26.13 -6.03 -18.10
N MET A 801 25.43 -6.54 -19.12
CA MET A 801 25.75 -7.84 -19.75
C MET A 801 27.22 -7.89 -20.15
N SER A 802 27.70 -6.87 -20.88
CA SER A 802 29.10 -6.77 -21.31
C SER A 802 30.08 -6.73 -20.13
N PHE A 803 29.74 -6.05 -19.03
CA PHE A 803 30.55 -6.03 -17.79
C PHE A 803 30.61 -7.40 -17.12
N CYS A 804 29.51 -8.14 -17.05
CA CYS A 804 29.49 -9.45 -16.43
C CYS A 804 30.29 -10.45 -17.26
N GLU A 805 29.99 -10.58 -18.56
CA GLU A 805 30.71 -11.47 -19.50
C GLU A 805 32.22 -11.18 -19.56
N ASN A 806 32.64 -9.90 -19.55
CA ASN A 806 34.02 -9.51 -19.81
C ASN A 806 34.83 -9.14 -18.56
N VAL A 807 34.25 -9.07 -17.37
CA VAL A 807 34.98 -8.77 -16.12
C VAL A 807 34.64 -9.75 -15.01
N VAL A 808 33.36 -9.96 -14.70
CA VAL A 808 32.94 -10.88 -13.61
C VAL A 808 33.37 -12.31 -13.94
N THR A 809 32.96 -12.82 -15.10
CA THR A 809 33.29 -14.20 -15.57
C THR A 809 34.77 -14.38 -15.98
N LYS A 810 35.61 -13.35 -15.87
CA LYS A 810 37.09 -13.47 -15.96
C LYS A 810 37.78 -13.53 -14.60
N ALA A 811 37.09 -13.18 -13.52
CA ALA A 811 37.62 -13.13 -12.16
C ALA A 811 37.23 -14.35 -11.30
N GLU A 812 36.23 -15.10 -11.76
CA GLU A 812 35.79 -16.40 -11.23
C GLU A 812 36.55 -17.59 -11.89
#